data_AF-A0A2A5DNS5-F1
#
_entry.id   AF-A0A2A5DNS5-F1
#
_cell.length_a   1.000
_cell.length_b   1.000
_cell.length_c   1.000
_cell.angle_alpha   90.00
_cell.angle_beta   90.00
_cell.angle_gamma   90.00
#
_symmetry.space_group_name_H-M   'P 1'
#
loop_
_entity.id
_entity.type
_entity.pdbx_description
1 polymer ?
#
loop_
_entity_poly.entity_id
_entity_poly.type
_entity_poly.pdbx_seq_one_letter_code
_entity_poly.pdbx_strand_id
1 'polypeptide(L)'
;MIKLNKYYKAFTASLITLFLFSNISAQDGYEYHPFNIEFEMEDTKTFKKRKIKYSDFPGGVSSAFIYEGPKKPETHKFFHDMGFKSTVWIGPNTDAKTIKAIEDTGAHIGVSTFPGGKGTYKSNIGANTIQEAFDIVAYARLKIKGMSKGNVFVSAQNGHFNLSSWVHNRDNSNDYGYGAVFSDANFRTLVKSTSSEILTLLGFSGRHKGSISGYQHLSSMKVKNIPNELIYYKILVNAFKGAISRKGAGIVVKIQLRDFNKNDLNVVKRELSPYGNHPLIWHVNQGMILSNNYLKGIIKIFDVSFTGKKGVLKMGIRKDVYGPIINTPLSIKFPKGIKIKSLTLFGEKGTVKEREGFIPSRKYQHVTVPIHNSFKGGLEDTWTFDKKEMLVPSKNSFSIKIKNNSKKEIKNIKLHWYTTKGLPIGKNKLSRAIYGNGTIITGTPDKTTISPNGTLNIKGSIETRKFSRLGLIPISLNIEATIDGIKRYLLLGHEIAIKPYLGINMIPKQQFPLKVNEHQYMQVTVSNKNKFLHSSTGVCKGIVKLLLPDGMKAAPEQFTFNLKKSDTVKVIFKVTNLKWDDNPGKIIPIILLNGQTTPISHVAFQGTTVIRNQILIDLKPLDDMGMLVYASYDDLTKGGHFDKSIGSSAPYIYPEMAMAYFSEGKKHRCMGSVPTSGIYDTYGNIDAKKGTVSFWAKRDPQVKNESRYKGNKKTSWKNIGTGDRPTLFYTPGLRIYRCPDWSDAPGYIEVIYIDKFGKGKHDNKHVIQVPFNKIQQKKWYHIAVAWDTDKRILQLYIDGKLVGTAEKGNRPWYPFAWDQGGFNLGHPLRVTTVDHGACSLSLRDEFYSFNKILTADEINKNLQLAK
;
A
#
# COMPACT_ATOMS: atom_id res chain seq x y z
N MET A 1 -33.26 49.01 3.84
CA MET A 1 -31.86 49.45 3.62
C MET A 1 -30.90 49.18 4.79
N ILE A 2 -31.27 49.42 6.05
CA ILE A 2 -30.36 49.27 7.22
C ILE A 2 -29.89 47.81 7.45
N LYS A 3 -30.70 46.79 7.15
CA LYS A 3 -30.30 45.36 7.28
C LYS A 3 -29.27 44.90 6.24
N LEU A 4 -29.22 45.49 5.04
CA LEU A 4 -28.24 45.13 4.00
C LEU A 4 -26.81 45.56 4.39
N ASN A 5 -26.68 46.68 5.11
CA ASN A 5 -25.38 47.25 5.51
C ASN A 5 -24.67 46.38 6.57
N LYS A 6 -25.43 45.65 7.41
CA LYS A 6 -24.86 44.73 8.42
C LYS A 6 -24.27 43.46 7.78
N TYR A 7 -24.93 42.91 6.77
CA TYR A 7 -24.41 41.78 5.99
C TYR A 7 -23.21 42.17 5.12
N TYR A 8 -23.23 43.37 4.54
CA TYR A 8 -22.11 43.85 3.74
C TYR A 8 -20.84 44.06 4.58
N LYS A 9 -20.96 44.61 5.80
CA LYS A 9 -19.85 44.74 6.75
C LYS A 9 -19.33 43.39 7.28
N ALA A 10 -20.22 42.43 7.56
CA ALA A 10 -19.82 41.09 7.96
C ALA A 10 -19.13 40.32 6.81
N PHE A 11 -19.60 40.51 5.58
CA PHE A 11 -19.02 39.93 4.38
C PHE A 11 -17.65 40.54 4.06
N THR A 12 -17.51 41.88 4.10
CA THR A 12 -16.21 42.55 3.90
C THR A 12 -15.22 42.26 5.03
N ALA A 13 -15.66 42.21 6.30
CA ALA A 13 -14.80 41.79 7.41
C ALA A 13 -14.33 40.33 7.25
N SER A 14 -15.21 39.43 6.79
CA SER A 14 -14.85 38.03 6.50
C SER A 14 -13.92 37.92 5.29
N LEU A 15 -14.11 38.75 4.25
CA LEU A 15 -13.26 38.79 3.06
C LEU A 15 -11.88 39.36 3.37
N ILE A 16 -11.80 40.43 4.17
CA ILE A 16 -10.56 41.05 4.67
C ILE A 16 -9.84 40.09 5.61
N THR A 17 -10.57 39.37 6.46
CA THR A 17 -10.00 38.30 7.31
C THR A 17 -9.47 37.16 6.44
N LEU A 18 -10.19 36.72 5.40
CA LEU A 18 -9.69 35.74 4.43
C LEU A 18 -8.46 36.26 3.66
N PHE A 19 -8.41 37.55 3.32
CA PHE A 19 -7.27 38.19 2.64
C PHE A 19 -6.06 38.40 3.55
N LEU A 20 -6.27 38.71 4.82
CA LEU A 20 -5.21 38.84 5.83
C LEU A 20 -4.66 37.46 6.23
N PHE A 21 -5.50 36.43 6.34
CA PHE A 21 -5.07 35.05 6.59
C PHE A 21 -4.50 34.35 5.34
N SER A 22 -4.86 34.77 4.12
CA SER A 22 -4.22 34.26 2.89
C SER A 22 -2.89 34.94 2.56
N ASN A 23 -2.63 36.13 3.10
CA ASN A 23 -1.33 36.82 3.00
C ASN A 23 -0.36 36.49 4.13
N ILE A 24 -0.78 35.79 5.19
CA ILE A 24 0.13 34.91 5.93
C ILE A 24 0.46 33.79 4.94
N SER A 25 1.48 34.03 4.09
CA SER A 25 2.02 33.02 3.19
C SER A 25 2.13 31.75 4.03
N ALA A 26 1.38 30.71 3.68
CA ALA A 26 1.36 29.47 4.44
C ALA A 26 2.81 29.06 4.66
N GLN A 27 3.35 29.35 5.85
CA GLN A 27 4.65 28.83 6.21
C GLN A 27 4.40 27.34 6.20
N ASP A 28 5.06 26.67 5.28
CA ASP A 28 5.01 25.23 5.07
C ASP A 28 5.30 24.43 6.37
N GLY A 29 5.67 25.12 7.45
CA GLY A 29 5.86 24.61 8.80
C GLY A 29 7.22 23.95 8.95
N TYR A 30 8.11 24.12 7.97
CA TYR A 30 9.44 23.51 7.96
C TYR A 30 10.51 24.51 8.36
N GLU A 31 11.52 23.97 9.03
CA GLU A 31 12.78 24.66 9.25
C GLU A 31 13.73 24.38 8.10
N TYR A 32 14.57 25.36 7.77
CA TYR A 32 15.52 25.27 6.67
C TYR A 32 16.93 25.66 7.11
N HIS A 33 17.92 24.99 6.53
CA HIS A 33 19.32 25.38 6.52
C HIS A 33 19.55 26.36 5.37
N PRO A 34 19.84 27.64 5.64
CA PRO A 34 20.03 28.64 4.60
C PRO A 34 21.36 28.44 3.86
N PHE A 35 21.38 28.72 2.57
CA PHE A 35 22.58 28.76 1.75
C PHE A 35 22.42 29.77 0.62
N ASN A 36 23.55 30.24 0.09
CA ASN A 36 23.60 31.22 -1.00
C ASN A 36 24.16 30.57 -2.25
N ILE A 37 23.52 30.88 -3.38
CA ILE A 37 24.07 30.64 -4.70
C ILE A 37 24.47 31.98 -5.28
N GLU A 38 25.75 32.14 -5.56
CA GLU A 38 26.30 33.34 -6.18
C GLU A 38 26.27 33.16 -7.69
N PHE A 39 25.90 34.20 -8.42
CA PHE A 39 25.92 34.18 -9.88
C PHE A 39 26.37 35.51 -10.47
N GLU A 40 26.97 35.45 -11.65
CA GLU A 40 27.38 36.61 -12.43
C GLU A 40 26.52 36.68 -13.69
N MET A 41 26.03 37.86 -14.00
CA MET A 41 25.24 38.15 -15.20
C MET A 41 26.08 38.86 -16.25
N GLU A 42 25.70 38.76 -17.53
CA GLU A 42 26.30 39.55 -18.60
C GLU A 42 25.88 41.03 -18.53
N ASP A 43 24.65 41.29 -18.07
CA ASP A 43 24.05 42.62 -17.92
C ASP A 43 23.68 42.94 -16.46
N THR A 44 23.17 44.15 -16.21
CA THR A 44 22.77 44.63 -14.88
C THR A 44 21.27 44.48 -14.63
N LYS A 45 20.56 43.67 -15.42
CA LYS A 45 19.10 43.51 -15.26
C LYS A 45 18.79 42.79 -13.96
N THR A 46 17.83 43.33 -13.21
CA THR A 46 17.34 42.70 -11.98
C THR A 46 16.05 41.94 -12.22
N PHE A 47 15.73 41.00 -11.33
CA PHE A 47 14.47 40.25 -11.38
C PHE A 47 13.99 39.84 -9.99
N LYS A 48 12.67 39.63 -9.86
CA LYS A 48 12.05 39.19 -8.60
C LYS A 48 12.08 37.66 -8.48
N LYS A 49 12.22 37.15 -7.25
CA LYS A 49 12.27 35.70 -6.94
C LYS A 49 11.15 34.88 -7.59
N ARG A 50 9.93 35.42 -7.67
CA ARG A 50 8.75 34.77 -8.29
C ARG A 50 8.92 34.42 -9.78
N LYS A 51 9.91 35.01 -10.44
CA LYS A 51 10.22 34.73 -11.85
C LYS A 51 11.22 33.59 -12.02
N ILE A 52 11.90 33.18 -10.95
CA ILE A 52 12.78 32.02 -10.92
C ILE A 52 11.92 30.77 -10.77
N LYS A 53 12.17 29.76 -11.60
CA LYS A 53 11.46 28.48 -11.55
C LYS A 53 12.46 27.34 -11.49
N TYR A 54 12.05 26.19 -10.95
CA TYR A 54 12.83 24.98 -11.16
C TYR A 54 12.66 24.50 -12.62
N SER A 55 13.74 23.98 -13.21
CA SER A 55 13.64 23.30 -14.51
C SER A 55 13.12 21.88 -14.30
N ASP A 56 12.52 21.28 -15.32
CA ASP A 56 12.06 19.89 -15.23
C ASP A 56 13.24 18.92 -15.03
N PHE A 57 14.33 19.13 -15.76
CA PHE A 57 15.54 18.32 -15.71
C PHE A 57 16.82 19.20 -15.75
N PRO A 58 17.97 18.68 -15.29
CA PRO A 58 19.27 19.33 -15.41
C PRO A 58 19.60 19.82 -16.82
N GLY A 59 20.21 21.01 -16.89
CA GLY A 59 20.59 21.63 -18.16
C GLY A 59 19.41 22.06 -19.04
N GLY A 60 18.18 22.06 -18.51
CA GLY A 60 16.98 22.47 -19.23
C GLY A 60 16.55 21.51 -20.33
N VAL A 61 16.94 20.23 -20.27
CA VAL A 61 16.50 19.27 -21.27
C VAL A 61 14.99 19.01 -21.16
N SER A 62 14.37 18.65 -22.28
CA SER A 62 12.92 18.40 -22.36
C SER A 62 12.53 17.00 -21.88
N SER A 63 13.44 16.03 -22.04
CA SER A 63 13.16 14.61 -21.82
C SER A 63 14.24 13.94 -20.96
N ALA A 64 13.79 13.04 -20.09
CA ALA A 64 14.65 12.15 -19.33
C ALA A 64 14.34 10.69 -19.65
N PHE A 65 15.38 9.88 -19.81
CA PHE A 65 15.25 8.47 -20.13
C PHE A 65 15.75 7.64 -18.95
N ILE A 66 14.88 6.75 -18.47
CA ILE A 66 15.20 5.74 -17.46
C ILE A 66 15.23 4.36 -18.07
N TYR A 67 16.24 3.59 -17.70
CA TYR A 67 16.49 2.27 -18.24
C TYR A 67 16.38 1.20 -17.15
N GLU A 68 15.56 0.18 -17.39
CA GLU A 68 15.70 -1.09 -16.66
C GLU A 68 16.82 -1.87 -17.33
N GLY A 69 17.95 -1.99 -16.63
CA GLY A 69 19.18 -2.56 -17.18
C GLY A 69 19.14 -4.08 -17.36
N PRO A 70 19.98 -4.61 -18.27
CA PRO A 70 20.22 -6.05 -18.38
C PRO A 70 20.81 -6.62 -17.08
N LYS A 71 20.63 -7.92 -16.86
CA LYS A 71 21.16 -8.57 -15.65
C LYS A 71 22.63 -9.00 -15.81
N LYS A 72 23.10 -9.21 -17.05
CA LYS A 72 24.49 -9.54 -17.33
C LYS A 72 25.37 -8.29 -17.20
N PRO A 73 26.41 -8.29 -16.33
CA PRO A 73 27.30 -7.14 -16.15
C PRO A 73 27.94 -6.66 -17.45
N GLU A 74 28.32 -7.57 -18.35
CA GLU A 74 29.02 -7.24 -19.60
C GLU A 74 28.12 -6.44 -20.54
N THR A 75 26.86 -6.86 -20.69
CA THR A 75 25.85 -6.11 -21.47
C THR A 75 25.58 -4.75 -20.83
N HIS A 76 25.50 -4.68 -19.50
CA HIS A 76 25.27 -3.41 -18.83
C HIS A 76 26.44 -2.44 -19.07
N LYS A 77 27.69 -2.90 -18.89
CA LYS A 77 28.89 -2.11 -19.13
C LYS A 77 28.90 -1.57 -20.57
N PHE A 78 28.54 -2.40 -21.55
CA PHE A 78 28.44 -1.98 -22.93
C PHE A 78 27.48 -0.77 -23.13
N PHE A 79 26.30 -0.79 -22.50
CA PHE A 79 25.38 0.36 -22.52
C PHE A 79 25.92 1.56 -21.75
N HIS A 80 26.58 1.32 -20.62
CA HIS A 80 27.16 2.39 -19.80
C HIS A 80 28.25 3.15 -20.55
N ASP A 81 29.12 2.42 -21.26
CA ASP A 81 30.22 3.00 -22.06
C ASP A 81 29.69 3.85 -23.24
N MET A 82 28.45 3.63 -23.69
CA MET A 82 27.76 4.49 -24.66
C MET A 82 27.11 5.75 -24.05
N GLY A 83 27.06 5.87 -22.71
CA GLY A 83 26.44 6.99 -21.99
C GLY A 83 25.07 6.70 -21.36
N PHE A 84 24.53 5.49 -21.52
CA PHE A 84 23.25 5.11 -20.91
C PHE A 84 23.41 4.77 -19.42
N LYS A 85 22.51 5.29 -18.58
CA LYS A 85 22.52 5.06 -17.13
C LYS A 85 21.31 4.24 -16.71
N SER A 86 21.52 3.03 -16.20
CA SER A 86 20.40 2.13 -15.91
C SER A 86 20.24 1.78 -14.42
N THR A 87 19.06 1.28 -14.09
CA THR A 87 18.79 0.58 -12.83
C THR A 87 18.60 -0.90 -13.13
N VAL A 88 19.43 -1.76 -12.52
CA VAL A 88 19.32 -3.21 -12.65
C VAL A 88 18.50 -3.75 -11.48
N TRP A 89 17.41 -4.45 -11.82
CA TRP A 89 16.47 -4.97 -10.85
C TRP A 89 16.79 -6.41 -10.47
N ILE A 90 17.10 -6.63 -9.19
CA ILE A 90 17.50 -7.92 -8.64
C ILE A 90 16.58 -8.37 -7.51
N GLY A 91 16.81 -9.59 -7.03
CA GLY A 91 16.09 -10.18 -5.90
C GLY A 91 16.98 -10.39 -4.69
N PRO A 92 16.41 -10.59 -3.50
CA PRO A 92 17.18 -10.82 -2.28
C PRO A 92 17.97 -12.13 -2.27
N ASN A 93 17.78 -12.99 -3.28
CA ASN A 93 18.55 -14.22 -3.46
C ASN A 93 19.74 -14.05 -4.42
N THR A 94 19.92 -12.87 -5.02
CA THR A 94 21.12 -12.56 -5.81
C THR A 94 22.32 -12.47 -4.87
N ASP A 95 23.42 -13.12 -5.24
CA ASP A 95 24.65 -13.16 -4.45
C ASP A 95 25.43 -11.84 -4.51
N ALA A 96 26.30 -11.61 -3.53
CA ALA A 96 27.08 -10.38 -3.41
C ALA A 96 28.08 -10.15 -4.56
N LYS A 97 28.64 -11.22 -5.15
CA LYS A 97 29.59 -11.12 -6.27
C LYS A 97 28.89 -10.57 -7.51
N THR A 98 27.69 -11.08 -7.81
CA THR A 98 26.86 -10.58 -8.90
C THR A 98 26.45 -9.12 -8.70
N ILE A 99 26.04 -8.75 -7.48
CA ILE A 99 25.68 -7.36 -7.16
C ILE A 99 26.86 -6.42 -7.39
N LYS A 100 28.04 -6.78 -6.87
CA LYS A 100 29.25 -6.00 -7.03
C LYS A 100 29.64 -5.85 -8.50
N ALA A 101 29.58 -6.94 -9.29
CA ALA A 101 29.86 -6.91 -10.72
C ALA A 101 28.93 -5.94 -11.46
N ILE A 102 27.64 -5.93 -11.12
CA ILE A 102 26.68 -4.97 -11.69
C ILE A 102 27.01 -3.53 -11.26
N GLU A 103 27.32 -3.28 -9.99
CA GLU A 103 27.67 -1.93 -9.51
C GLU A 103 28.95 -1.39 -10.15
N ASP A 104 29.97 -2.23 -10.31
CA ASP A 104 31.26 -1.85 -10.90
C ASP A 104 31.11 -1.43 -12.39
N THR A 105 29.97 -1.73 -13.02
CA THR A 105 29.62 -1.24 -14.36
C THR A 105 28.93 0.12 -14.39
N GLY A 106 28.74 0.78 -13.23
CA GLY A 106 28.05 2.06 -13.09
C GLY A 106 26.53 1.97 -12.92
N ALA A 107 25.99 0.77 -12.75
CA ALA A 107 24.56 0.55 -12.56
C ALA A 107 24.08 0.98 -11.17
N HIS A 108 22.82 1.43 -11.07
CA HIS A 108 22.12 1.48 -9.78
C HIS A 108 21.43 0.15 -9.51
N ILE A 109 21.48 -0.31 -8.26
CA ILE A 109 20.81 -1.54 -7.84
C ILE A 109 19.38 -1.24 -7.39
N GLY A 110 18.41 -1.94 -7.96
CA GLY A 110 17.02 -1.91 -7.55
C GLY A 110 16.53 -3.28 -7.09
N VAL A 111 15.58 -3.32 -6.16
CA VAL A 111 14.87 -4.54 -5.72
C VAL A 111 13.52 -4.62 -6.39
N SER A 112 13.25 -5.70 -7.13
CA SER A 112 11.98 -5.89 -7.84
C SER A 112 11.24 -7.17 -7.50
N THR A 113 11.92 -8.12 -6.86
CA THR A 113 11.32 -9.39 -6.45
C THR A 113 11.36 -9.48 -4.94
N PHE A 114 10.24 -9.92 -4.38
CA PHE A 114 10.00 -10.00 -2.96
C PHE A 114 9.67 -11.45 -2.61
N PRO A 115 10.23 -12.03 -1.52
CA PRO A 115 9.91 -13.38 -1.10
C PRO A 115 8.38 -13.58 -0.99
N GLY A 116 7.85 -14.62 -1.64
CA GLY A 116 6.40 -14.90 -1.70
C GLY A 116 5.64 -14.20 -2.84
N GLY A 117 6.21 -13.19 -3.49
CA GLY A 117 5.62 -12.52 -4.65
C GLY A 117 6.00 -13.19 -5.97
N LYS A 118 5.19 -14.15 -6.45
CA LYS A 118 5.24 -14.60 -7.86
C LYS A 118 4.15 -13.87 -8.64
N GLY A 119 4.51 -12.79 -9.34
CA GLY A 119 3.65 -12.10 -10.31
C GLY A 119 2.60 -11.18 -9.70
N THR A 120 2.79 -9.87 -9.86
CA THR A 120 1.95 -8.74 -9.39
C THR A 120 1.68 -8.73 -7.87
N TYR A 121 1.81 -7.55 -7.26
CA TYR A 121 1.72 -7.37 -5.80
C TYR A 121 0.39 -7.86 -5.20
N LYS A 122 -0.66 -7.96 -6.03
CA LYS A 122 -2.03 -8.33 -5.67
C LYS A 122 -2.23 -9.83 -5.42
N SER A 123 -1.47 -10.73 -6.05
CA SER A 123 -1.84 -12.15 -6.17
C SER A 123 -1.54 -13.01 -4.94
N ASN A 124 -0.48 -12.71 -4.18
CA ASN A 124 -0.07 -13.52 -3.01
C ASN A 124 0.04 -12.75 -1.69
N ILE A 125 0.12 -11.42 -1.72
CA ILE A 125 0.20 -10.60 -0.50
C ILE A 125 -1.20 -10.34 0.06
N GLY A 126 -2.29 -10.59 -0.67
CA GLY A 126 -3.67 -10.39 -0.20
C GLY A 126 -4.10 -11.15 1.07
N ALA A 127 -3.29 -12.07 1.58
CA ALA A 127 -3.48 -12.69 2.89
C ALA A 127 -2.66 -12.03 4.03
N ASN A 128 -1.69 -11.18 3.69
CA ASN A 128 -0.75 -10.55 4.62
C ASN A 128 -1.25 -9.18 5.09
N THR A 129 -0.93 -8.80 6.32
CA THR A 129 -1.11 -7.45 6.87
C THR A 129 -0.28 -6.41 6.10
N ILE A 130 -0.67 -5.14 6.18
CA ILE A 130 0.15 -4.00 5.73
C ILE A 130 1.58 -4.12 6.25
N GLN A 131 1.74 -4.44 7.54
CA GLN A 131 3.04 -4.63 8.16
C GLN A 131 3.86 -5.75 7.53
N GLU A 132 3.27 -6.91 7.25
CA GLU A 132 3.99 -8.03 6.63
C GLU A 132 4.46 -7.69 5.21
N ALA A 133 3.61 -7.04 4.41
CA ALA A 133 4.01 -6.58 3.07
C ALA A 133 5.19 -5.60 3.15
N PHE A 134 5.13 -4.69 4.11
CA PHE A 134 6.17 -3.72 4.38
C PHE A 134 7.48 -4.37 4.82
N ASP A 135 7.41 -5.29 5.78
CA ASP A 135 8.55 -6.02 6.32
C ASP A 135 9.26 -6.82 5.23
N ILE A 136 8.50 -7.42 4.30
CA ILE A 136 9.03 -8.16 3.17
C ILE A 136 9.85 -7.25 2.25
N VAL A 137 9.33 -6.07 1.91
CA VAL A 137 10.05 -5.10 1.06
C VAL A 137 11.27 -4.54 1.79
N ALA A 138 11.13 -4.20 3.07
CA ALA A 138 12.20 -3.69 3.91
C ALA A 138 13.35 -4.69 4.01
N TYR A 139 13.04 -5.96 4.31
CA TYR A 139 14.02 -7.04 4.32
C TYR A 139 14.73 -7.20 2.99
N ALA A 140 13.98 -7.26 1.88
CA ALA A 140 14.58 -7.52 0.58
C ALA A 140 15.58 -6.41 0.22
N ARG A 141 15.22 -5.16 0.51
CA ARG A 141 16.11 -4.00 0.37
C ARG A 141 17.30 -4.04 1.30
N LEU A 142 17.11 -4.26 2.59
CA LEU A 142 18.17 -4.32 3.60
C LEU A 142 19.20 -5.39 3.28
N LYS A 143 18.73 -6.58 2.89
CA LYS A 143 19.60 -7.69 2.51
C LYS A 143 20.48 -7.30 1.33
N ILE A 144 19.88 -6.70 0.29
CA ILE A 144 20.64 -6.23 -0.88
C ILE A 144 21.56 -5.06 -0.52
N LYS A 145 21.12 -4.12 0.33
CA LYS A 145 21.93 -2.99 0.81
C LYS A 145 23.15 -3.44 1.59
N GLY A 146 23.04 -4.52 2.37
CA GLY A 146 24.19 -5.14 3.03
C GLY A 146 25.22 -5.78 2.10
N MET A 147 24.89 -5.97 0.81
CA MET A 147 25.77 -6.52 -0.22
C MET A 147 26.19 -5.49 -1.28
N SER A 148 25.61 -4.28 -1.26
CA SER A 148 25.76 -3.24 -2.27
C SER A 148 26.56 -2.06 -1.71
N LYS A 149 27.51 -1.53 -2.50
CA LYS A 149 28.26 -0.30 -2.17
C LYS A 149 27.36 0.93 -2.27
N GLY A 150 26.51 0.97 -3.29
CA GLY A 150 25.67 2.10 -3.65
C GLY A 150 24.35 2.19 -2.89
N ASN A 151 23.50 3.12 -3.33
CA ASN A 151 22.12 3.21 -2.86
C ASN A 151 21.28 2.10 -3.52
N VAL A 152 20.44 1.44 -2.72
CA VAL A 152 19.53 0.40 -3.19
C VAL A 152 18.11 0.94 -3.27
N PHE A 153 17.51 0.84 -4.45
CA PHE A 153 16.16 1.33 -4.77
C PHE A 153 15.14 0.21 -4.70
N VAL A 154 13.84 0.54 -4.65
CA VAL A 154 12.76 -0.46 -4.62
C VAL A 154 11.78 -0.18 -5.75
N SER A 155 11.40 -1.22 -6.47
CA SER A 155 10.44 -1.13 -7.56
C SER A 155 9.03 -1.10 -7.00
N ALA A 156 8.16 -0.20 -7.46
CA ALA A 156 6.72 -0.44 -7.43
C ALA A 156 6.37 -1.24 -8.67
N GLN A 157 6.25 -2.55 -8.50
CA GLN A 157 5.60 -3.35 -9.52
C GLN A 157 4.08 -3.25 -9.34
N ASN A 158 3.41 -2.53 -10.25
CA ASN A 158 1.98 -2.63 -10.58
C ASN A 158 1.04 -2.97 -9.40
N GLY A 159 1.09 -2.17 -8.33
CA GLY A 159 0.03 -2.17 -7.32
C GLY A 159 -1.10 -1.25 -7.78
N HIS A 160 -2.36 -1.63 -7.53
CA HIS A 160 -3.48 -0.69 -7.65
C HIS A 160 -3.30 0.40 -6.59
N PHE A 161 -2.71 1.53 -6.98
CA PHE A 161 -2.59 2.73 -6.16
C PHE A 161 -3.66 3.72 -6.61
N ASN A 162 -4.64 4.01 -5.74
CA ASN A 162 -5.54 5.14 -5.95
C ASN A 162 -4.93 6.38 -5.29
N LEU A 163 -4.54 7.38 -6.09
CA LEU A 163 -3.84 8.58 -5.59
C LEU A 163 -4.73 9.51 -4.75
N SER A 164 -6.05 9.50 -4.94
CA SER A 164 -6.97 10.47 -4.33
C SER A 164 -7.31 10.16 -2.87
N SER A 165 -7.29 8.89 -2.46
CA SER A 165 -7.65 8.43 -1.11
C SER A 165 -6.42 8.11 -0.22
N TRP A 166 -5.24 8.00 -0.82
CA TRP A 166 -4.06 7.36 -0.23
C TRP A 166 -3.31 8.17 0.84
N VAL A 167 -3.38 9.50 0.81
CA VAL A 167 -2.70 10.35 1.84
C VAL A 167 -3.51 10.37 3.16
N HIS A 168 -4.80 10.08 3.09
CA HIS A 168 -5.74 10.34 4.18
C HIS A 168 -6.32 9.08 4.80
N ASN A 169 -6.39 7.96 4.07
CA ASN A 169 -7.04 6.75 4.54
C ASN A 169 -6.02 5.63 4.84
N ARG A 170 -5.58 5.56 6.10
CA ARG A 170 -4.76 4.46 6.65
C ARG A 170 -5.61 3.31 7.18
N ASP A 171 -6.93 3.37 6.97
CA ASP A 171 -7.83 2.33 7.42
C ASP A 171 -7.70 1.10 6.52
N ASN A 172 -7.42 -0.04 7.15
CA ASN A 172 -7.38 -1.34 6.49
C ASN A 172 -8.75 -1.73 5.91
N SER A 173 -9.83 -1.08 6.34
CA SER A 173 -11.21 -1.34 5.88
C SER A 173 -11.46 -0.91 4.43
N ASN A 174 -10.73 0.09 3.92
CA ASN A 174 -11.09 0.71 2.64
C ASN A 174 -10.23 0.28 1.44
N ASP A 175 -9.49 -0.82 1.56
CA ASP A 175 -8.89 -1.52 0.42
C ASP A 175 -7.93 -0.69 -0.46
N TYR A 176 -7.48 0.48 0.03
CA TYR A 176 -6.55 1.38 -0.66
C TYR A 176 -5.09 0.90 -0.63
N GLY A 177 -4.90 -0.40 -0.87
CA GLY A 177 -3.62 -1.03 -1.19
C GLY A 177 -2.50 -0.92 -0.16
N TYR A 178 -1.49 -1.78 -0.32
CA TYR A 178 -0.22 -1.72 0.41
C TYR A 178 0.63 -0.49 0.05
N GLY A 179 0.04 0.63 -0.36
CA GLY A 179 0.79 1.83 -0.65
C GLY A 179 1.30 2.53 0.61
N ALA A 180 0.51 2.51 1.69
CA ALA A 180 0.87 3.12 2.97
C ALA A 180 2.19 2.58 3.54
N VAL A 181 2.40 1.27 3.38
CA VAL A 181 3.68 0.55 3.56
C VAL A 181 4.85 1.28 2.89
N PHE A 182 4.75 1.61 1.60
CA PHE A 182 5.88 2.21 0.89
C PHE A 182 6.19 3.65 1.35
N SER A 183 5.15 4.40 1.74
CA SER A 183 5.33 5.69 2.42
C SER A 183 6.07 5.53 3.74
N ASP A 184 5.63 4.55 4.55
CA ASP A 184 6.19 4.29 5.87
C ASP A 184 7.60 3.67 5.81
N ALA A 185 8.18 3.39 4.65
CA ALA A 185 9.56 2.87 4.54
C ALA A 185 10.54 3.81 3.86
N ASN A 186 10.07 4.99 3.42
CA ASN A 186 10.85 5.88 2.57
C ASN A 186 11.33 5.17 1.29
N PHE A 187 10.50 4.29 0.73
CA PHE A 187 10.84 3.60 -0.50
C PHE A 187 10.74 4.56 -1.67
N ARG A 188 11.90 4.86 -2.26
CA ARG A 188 12.01 5.52 -3.55
C ARG A 188 11.41 4.62 -4.62
N THR A 189 10.18 4.91 -5.03
CA THR A 189 9.49 4.14 -6.05
C THR A 189 8.96 5.03 -7.17
N LEU A 190 8.95 4.54 -8.41
CA LEU A 190 8.17 5.12 -9.50
C LEU A 190 6.92 4.26 -9.65
N VAL A 191 5.77 4.79 -9.22
CA VAL A 191 4.49 4.12 -9.43
C VAL A 191 3.90 4.59 -10.75
N LYS A 192 3.38 3.67 -11.56
CA LYS A 192 2.49 4.02 -12.67
C LYS A 192 1.08 4.10 -12.10
N SER A 193 0.54 5.29 -11.87
CA SER A 193 -0.91 5.44 -11.67
C SER A 193 -1.63 5.20 -13.00
N THR A 194 -2.95 4.97 -12.94
CA THR A 194 -3.84 5.03 -14.10
C THR A 194 -3.73 6.37 -14.87
N SER A 195 -3.14 7.40 -14.26
CA SER A 195 -3.02 8.77 -14.77
C SER A 195 -1.61 9.23 -15.20
N SER A 196 -0.64 8.34 -15.44
CA SER A 196 0.70 8.70 -16.02
C SER A 196 1.64 9.50 -15.11
N GLU A 197 1.38 9.58 -13.80
CA GLU A 197 2.20 10.38 -12.88
C GLU A 197 3.40 9.61 -12.30
N ILE A 198 4.50 10.31 -12.04
CA ILE A 198 5.64 9.82 -11.27
C ILE A 198 5.52 10.32 -9.84
N LEU A 199 5.60 9.41 -8.86
CA LEU A 199 5.35 9.75 -7.47
C LEU A 199 6.51 9.33 -6.58
N THR A 200 7.21 10.29 -5.97
CA THR A 200 8.29 10.02 -5.01
C THR A 200 7.73 9.90 -3.59
N LEU A 201 7.78 8.70 -3.01
CA LEU A 201 7.34 8.48 -1.63
C LEU A 201 8.48 8.50 -0.65
N LEU A 202 8.49 9.55 0.17
CA LEU A 202 9.40 9.68 1.29
C LEU A 202 8.52 9.99 2.49
N GLY A 203 8.51 9.08 3.47
CA GLY A 203 7.71 9.16 4.69
C GLY A 203 8.18 10.22 5.66
N PHE A 204 8.49 11.41 5.17
CA PHE A 204 8.69 12.61 5.96
C PHE A 204 7.36 13.34 6.02
N SER A 205 6.57 13.07 7.05
CA SER A 205 5.31 13.73 7.39
C SER A 205 4.20 13.65 6.32
N GLY A 206 3.09 12.98 6.63
CA GLY A 206 1.86 13.03 5.81
C GLY A 206 1.13 14.39 5.83
N ARG A 207 1.89 15.50 5.88
CA ARG A 207 1.45 16.84 5.50
C ARG A 207 1.64 17.10 4.00
N HIS A 208 2.35 16.23 3.29
CA HIS A 208 2.42 16.32 1.84
C HIS A 208 1.08 15.90 1.24
N LYS A 209 0.52 16.74 0.36
CA LYS A 209 -0.23 16.22 -0.79
C LYS A 209 0.75 15.25 -1.49
N GLY A 210 0.65 13.97 -1.16
CA GLY A 210 1.66 12.93 -1.39
C GLY A 210 1.96 12.60 -2.85
N SER A 211 1.36 13.33 -3.79
CA SER A 211 1.81 13.40 -5.17
C SER A 211 2.61 14.69 -5.37
N ILE A 212 3.92 14.54 -5.57
CA ILE A 212 4.58 15.42 -6.52
C ILE A 212 4.16 14.88 -7.88
N SER A 213 3.01 15.30 -8.41
CA SER A 213 2.62 15.04 -9.80
C SER A 213 3.55 15.86 -10.71
N GLY A 214 4.80 15.38 -10.82
CA GLY A 214 5.87 16.17 -11.46
C GLY A 214 5.85 16.07 -12.97
N TYR A 215 5.33 14.97 -13.52
CA TYR A 215 5.46 14.66 -14.94
C TYR A 215 4.12 14.19 -15.49
N GLN A 216 3.57 14.96 -16.43
CA GLN A 216 2.26 14.72 -17.04
C GLN A 216 2.23 13.50 -17.96
N HIS A 217 3.40 12.95 -18.33
CA HIS A 217 3.50 11.87 -19.33
C HIS A 217 4.64 10.88 -19.01
N LEU A 218 4.37 9.86 -18.18
CA LEU A 218 5.19 8.65 -18.14
C LEU A 218 4.88 7.77 -19.36
N SER A 219 5.72 7.84 -20.40
CA SER A 219 5.64 6.91 -21.53
C SER A 219 6.45 5.65 -21.21
N SER A 220 5.77 4.52 -20.99
CA SER A 220 6.42 3.23 -20.78
C SER A 220 6.43 2.41 -22.06
N MET A 221 7.61 2.06 -22.58
CA MET A 221 7.75 1.15 -23.72
C MET A 221 8.27 -0.21 -23.25
N LYS A 222 7.43 -1.25 -23.37
CA LYS A 222 7.79 -2.64 -23.06
C LYS A 222 8.35 -3.32 -24.31
N VAL A 223 9.61 -3.04 -24.62
CA VAL A 223 10.25 -3.50 -25.86
C VAL A 223 10.92 -4.88 -25.70
N LYS A 224 11.01 -5.42 -24.47
CA LYS A 224 11.71 -6.67 -24.16
C LYS A 224 11.15 -7.91 -24.88
N ASN A 225 9.87 -7.91 -25.24
CA ASN A 225 9.19 -9.08 -25.82
C ASN A 225 9.26 -9.10 -27.36
N ILE A 226 10.04 -8.23 -27.99
CA ILE A 226 10.19 -8.21 -29.45
C ILE A 226 11.25 -9.25 -29.84
N PRO A 227 10.90 -10.30 -30.61
CA PRO A 227 11.81 -11.39 -30.92
C PRO A 227 12.97 -10.95 -31.84
N ASN A 228 12.72 -9.98 -32.73
CA ASN A 228 13.72 -9.51 -33.69
C ASN A 228 14.56 -8.34 -33.14
N GLU A 229 15.89 -8.53 -33.12
CA GLU A 229 16.90 -7.57 -32.65
C GLU A 229 16.87 -6.25 -33.42
N LEU A 230 16.81 -6.30 -34.75
CA LEU A 230 16.81 -5.13 -35.62
C LEU A 230 15.55 -4.28 -35.41
N ILE A 231 14.40 -4.92 -35.23
CA ILE A 231 13.13 -4.23 -34.94
C ILE A 231 13.23 -3.54 -33.56
N TYR A 232 13.79 -4.21 -32.57
CA TYR A 232 14.02 -3.63 -31.24
C TYR A 232 14.86 -2.34 -31.33
N TYR A 233 15.99 -2.33 -32.05
CA TYR A 233 16.82 -1.12 -32.18
C TYR A 233 16.12 0.01 -32.91
N LYS A 234 15.43 -0.29 -34.02
CA LYS A 234 14.68 0.71 -34.77
C LYS A 234 13.62 1.38 -33.89
N ILE A 235 12.94 0.63 -33.03
CA ILE A 235 11.98 1.18 -32.08
C ILE A 235 12.67 2.08 -31.06
N LEU A 236 13.82 1.70 -30.51
CA LEU A 236 14.59 2.56 -29.60
C LEU A 236 15.07 3.85 -30.26
N VAL A 237 15.64 3.75 -31.46
CA VAL A 237 16.09 4.91 -32.25
C VAL A 237 14.92 5.84 -32.53
N ASN A 238 13.77 5.30 -32.94
CA ASN A 238 12.56 6.09 -33.20
C ASN A 238 12.01 6.72 -31.91
N ALA A 239 12.11 6.05 -30.76
CA ALA A 239 11.77 6.63 -29.48
C ALA A 239 12.67 7.82 -29.12
N PHE A 240 13.99 7.71 -29.34
CA PHE A 240 14.92 8.82 -29.15
C PHE A 240 14.64 9.97 -30.10
N LYS A 241 14.51 9.70 -31.41
CA LYS A 241 14.15 10.69 -32.42
C LYS A 241 12.85 11.40 -32.07
N GLY A 242 11.83 10.65 -31.66
CA GLY A 242 10.53 11.18 -31.25
C GLY A 242 10.61 12.05 -29.99
N ALA A 243 11.41 11.67 -29.00
CA ALA A 243 11.61 12.50 -27.81
C ALA A 243 12.43 13.77 -28.08
N ILE A 244 13.39 13.69 -29.01
CA ILE A 244 14.19 14.84 -29.47
C ILE A 244 13.32 15.82 -30.28
N SER A 245 12.45 15.30 -31.16
CA SER A 245 11.60 16.13 -32.02
C SER A 245 10.42 16.75 -31.27
N ARG A 246 9.95 16.13 -30.18
CA ARG A 246 8.88 16.68 -29.34
C ARG A 246 9.36 17.91 -28.57
N LYS A 247 8.58 18.99 -28.64
CA LYS A 247 8.82 20.24 -27.90
C LYS A 247 8.32 20.24 -26.45
N GLY A 248 7.63 19.18 -26.00
CA GLY A 248 7.08 19.08 -24.65
C GLY A 248 8.17 18.95 -23.58
N ALA A 249 8.09 19.72 -22.50
CA ALA A 249 9.03 19.65 -21.38
C ALA A 249 8.56 18.67 -20.29
N GLY A 250 9.49 18.09 -19.54
CA GLY A 250 9.18 17.20 -18.41
C GLY A 250 8.73 15.80 -18.81
N ILE A 251 9.13 15.30 -19.98
CA ILE A 251 8.78 13.94 -20.41
C ILE A 251 9.74 12.94 -19.77
N VAL A 252 9.21 11.90 -19.12
CA VAL A 252 10.02 10.75 -18.68
C VAL A 252 9.67 9.54 -19.51
N VAL A 253 10.68 8.99 -20.20
CA VAL A 253 10.55 7.80 -21.03
C VAL A 253 11.19 6.63 -20.29
N LYS A 254 10.43 5.55 -20.08
CA LYS A 254 10.92 4.32 -19.47
C LYS A 254 11.14 3.24 -20.52
N ILE A 255 12.37 2.74 -20.57
CA ILE A 255 12.83 1.72 -21.52
C ILE A 255 13.33 0.49 -20.76
N GLN A 256 12.98 -0.70 -21.24
CA GLN A 256 13.55 -1.95 -20.76
C GLN A 256 14.66 -2.42 -21.71
N LEU A 257 15.89 -2.41 -21.22
CA LEU A 257 17.04 -2.98 -21.93
C LEU A 257 17.03 -4.51 -21.76
N ARG A 258 17.48 -5.23 -22.78
CA ARG A 258 17.59 -6.68 -22.78
C ARG A 258 19.06 -7.12 -22.84
N ASP A 259 19.30 -8.38 -22.51
CA ASP A 259 20.59 -9.01 -22.75
C ASP A 259 20.74 -9.29 -24.26
N PHE A 260 21.93 -9.04 -24.82
CA PHE A 260 22.21 -9.18 -26.26
C PHE A 260 23.29 -10.23 -26.51
N ASN A 261 23.26 -10.82 -27.71
CA ASN A 261 24.37 -11.64 -28.18
C ASN A 261 25.54 -10.74 -28.62
N LYS A 262 26.76 -11.28 -28.57
CA LYS A 262 27.98 -10.52 -28.85
C LYS A 262 27.99 -9.92 -30.26
N ASN A 263 27.44 -10.63 -31.25
CA ASN A 263 27.39 -10.19 -32.65
C ASN A 263 26.50 -8.96 -32.85
N ASP A 264 25.43 -8.82 -32.05
CA ASP A 264 24.48 -7.72 -32.18
C ASP A 264 24.98 -6.44 -31.50
N LEU A 265 25.92 -6.54 -30.56
CA LEU A 265 26.53 -5.39 -29.87
C LEU A 265 27.13 -4.37 -30.85
N ASN A 266 27.70 -4.81 -31.98
CA ASN A 266 28.25 -3.89 -32.99
C ASN A 266 27.16 -3.04 -33.66
N VAL A 267 26.02 -3.66 -33.99
CA VAL A 267 24.87 -2.94 -34.55
C VAL A 267 24.29 -2.00 -33.50
N VAL A 268 24.13 -2.45 -32.25
CA VAL A 268 23.65 -1.60 -31.15
C VAL A 268 24.53 -0.37 -31.00
N LYS A 269 25.86 -0.56 -31.01
CA LYS A 269 26.82 0.52 -30.86
C LYS A 269 26.65 1.54 -31.97
N ARG A 270 26.60 1.09 -33.22
CA ARG A 270 26.44 1.96 -34.39
C ARG A 270 25.15 2.79 -34.31
N GLU A 271 24.02 2.15 -34.01
CA GLU A 271 22.71 2.81 -34.05
C GLU A 271 22.41 3.66 -32.80
N LEU A 272 22.87 3.24 -31.60
CA LEU A 272 22.48 3.87 -30.33
C LEU A 272 23.52 4.83 -29.74
N SER A 273 24.81 4.68 -30.05
CA SER A 273 25.86 5.57 -29.51
C SER A 273 25.59 7.06 -29.74
N PRO A 274 25.05 7.51 -30.89
CA PRO A 274 24.72 8.93 -31.09
C PRO A 274 23.73 9.49 -30.06
N TYR A 275 22.89 8.63 -29.47
CA TYR A 275 21.87 9.03 -28.52
C TYR A 275 22.38 9.04 -27.07
N GLY A 276 23.31 8.17 -26.71
CA GLY A 276 23.75 7.98 -25.32
C GLY A 276 24.43 9.21 -24.69
N ASN A 277 24.96 10.13 -25.49
CA ASN A 277 25.49 11.43 -25.04
C ASN A 277 24.77 12.64 -25.65
N HIS A 278 23.56 12.43 -26.20
CA HIS A 278 22.84 13.49 -26.90
C HIS A 278 22.49 14.66 -25.96
N PRO A 279 22.79 15.92 -26.34
CA PRO A 279 22.69 17.06 -25.42
C PRO A 279 21.26 17.38 -24.96
N LEU A 280 20.24 16.93 -25.70
CA LEU A 280 18.82 17.13 -25.37
C LEU A 280 18.21 15.99 -24.55
N ILE A 281 18.97 14.94 -24.23
CA ILE A 281 18.48 13.81 -23.47
C ILE A 281 19.21 13.74 -22.12
N TRP A 282 18.46 13.64 -21.03
CA TRP A 282 19.04 13.29 -19.74
C TRP A 282 18.91 11.79 -19.50
N HIS A 283 20.00 11.05 -19.75
CA HIS A 283 20.08 9.62 -19.41
C HIS A 283 20.31 9.45 -17.92
N VAL A 284 19.40 8.75 -17.26
CA VAL A 284 19.39 8.64 -15.81
C VAL A 284 18.89 7.31 -15.31
N ASN A 285 19.38 6.94 -14.14
CA ASN A 285 18.74 5.89 -13.36
C ASN A 285 17.46 6.41 -12.68
N GLN A 286 16.62 5.49 -12.26
CA GLN A 286 15.36 5.78 -11.57
C GLN A 286 15.55 6.60 -10.27
N GLY A 287 16.65 6.35 -9.56
CA GLY A 287 16.99 7.06 -8.33
C GLY A 287 17.19 8.57 -8.52
N MET A 288 17.79 8.96 -9.65
CA MET A 288 18.07 10.35 -9.99
C MET A 288 16.78 11.11 -10.35
N ILE A 289 15.87 10.52 -11.12
CA ILE A 289 14.54 11.13 -11.37
C ILE A 289 13.83 11.44 -10.05
N LEU A 290 13.82 10.47 -9.15
CA LEU A 290 13.16 10.58 -7.85
C LEU A 290 13.82 11.66 -6.97
N SER A 291 15.15 11.75 -6.99
CA SER A 291 15.91 12.79 -6.30
C SER A 291 15.63 14.18 -6.84
N ASN A 292 15.59 14.35 -8.16
CA ASN A 292 15.31 15.64 -8.79
C ASN A 292 13.93 16.17 -8.40
N ASN A 293 12.92 15.29 -8.38
CA ASN A 293 11.59 15.67 -7.89
C ASN A 293 11.59 15.98 -6.40
N TYR A 294 12.27 15.18 -5.58
CA TYR A 294 12.39 15.43 -4.15
C TYR A 294 13.03 16.78 -3.85
N LEU A 295 14.17 17.09 -4.48
CA LEU A 295 14.91 18.34 -4.29
C LEU A 295 14.05 19.58 -4.51
N LYS A 296 13.25 19.60 -5.57
CA LYS A 296 12.32 20.71 -5.86
C LYS A 296 11.29 20.92 -4.76
N GLY A 297 10.90 19.85 -4.06
CA GLY A 297 9.94 19.90 -2.96
C GLY A 297 10.54 20.26 -1.59
N ILE A 298 11.87 20.14 -1.43
CA ILE A 298 12.55 20.42 -0.15
C ILE A 298 13.45 21.65 -0.15
N ILE A 299 13.71 22.22 -1.33
CA ILE A 299 14.47 23.45 -1.48
C ILE A 299 13.50 24.60 -1.72
N LYS A 300 13.72 25.69 -1.00
CA LYS A 300 12.92 26.91 -1.11
C LYS A 300 13.80 28.08 -1.52
N ILE A 301 13.30 28.89 -2.45
CA ILE A 301 13.91 30.18 -2.78
C ILE A 301 13.36 31.21 -1.79
N PHE A 302 14.22 31.76 -0.95
CA PHE A 302 13.85 32.80 0.00
C PHE A 302 13.84 34.17 -0.66
N ASP A 303 14.94 34.50 -1.34
CA ASP A 303 15.15 35.82 -1.89
C ASP A 303 16.20 35.85 -3.01
N VAL A 304 16.25 36.95 -3.75
CA VAL A 304 17.30 37.23 -4.74
C VAL A 304 17.73 38.69 -4.64
N SER A 305 19.03 38.94 -4.54
CA SER A 305 19.62 40.27 -4.44
C SER A 305 20.70 40.48 -5.51
N PHE A 306 21.02 41.75 -5.79
CA PHE A 306 21.95 42.13 -6.86
C PHE A 306 22.90 43.25 -6.41
N THR A 307 24.12 43.22 -6.92
CA THR A 307 25.13 44.27 -6.79
C THR A 307 25.83 44.38 -8.14
N GLY A 308 25.37 45.32 -8.97
CA GLY A 308 25.79 45.43 -10.38
C GLY A 308 25.45 44.16 -11.16
N LYS A 309 26.47 43.52 -11.76
CA LYS A 309 26.33 42.26 -12.51
C LYS A 309 26.33 41.01 -11.62
N LYS A 310 26.65 41.14 -10.33
CA LYS A 310 26.67 40.02 -9.39
C LYS A 310 25.30 39.89 -8.75
N GLY A 311 24.83 38.66 -8.58
CA GLY A 311 23.60 38.35 -7.88
C GLY A 311 23.80 37.23 -6.87
N VAL A 312 22.95 37.24 -5.84
CA VAL A 312 22.90 36.21 -4.81
C VAL A 312 21.48 35.67 -4.72
N LEU A 313 21.32 34.37 -4.93
CA LEU A 313 20.08 33.65 -4.72
C LEU A 313 20.13 33.01 -3.33
N LYS A 314 19.38 33.58 -2.38
CA LYS A 314 19.26 33.05 -1.02
C LYS A 314 18.23 31.93 -1.01
N MET A 315 18.67 30.73 -0.68
CA MET A 315 17.85 29.52 -0.65
C MET A 315 17.89 28.86 0.73
N GLY A 316 17.00 27.90 0.94
CA GLY A 316 17.03 27.01 2.09
C GLY A 316 16.76 25.59 1.68
N ILE A 317 17.47 24.65 2.29
CA ILE A 317 17.16 23.23 2.23
C ILE A 317 16.55 22.81 3.55
N ARG A 318 15.47 22.02 3.54
CA ARG A 318 14.82 21.57 4.77
C ARG A 318 15.82 20.89 5.72
N LYS A 319 15.68 21.15 7.03
CA LYS A 319 16.58 20.57 8.03
C LYS A 319 16.47 19.04 8.14
N ASP A 320 15.29 18.48 7.90
CA ASP A 320 15.02 17.04 7.97
C ASP A 320 15.34 16.28 6.66
N VAL A 321 16.11 16.88 5.75
CA VAL A 321 16.50 16.24 4.50
C VAL A 321 17.32 14.97 4.72
N TYR A 322 17.03 13.91 3.97
CA TYR A 322 17.86 12.70 3.96
C TYR A 322 18.93 12.80 2.88
N GLY A 323 20.16 13.13 3.29
CA GLY A 323 21.32 13.40 2.42
C GLY A 323 21.53 12.37 1.29
N PRO A 324 21.49 11.05 1.57
CA PRO A 324 21.64 10.01 0.54
C PRO A 324 20.61 10.07 -0.60
N ILE A 325 19.51 10.81 -0.45
CA ILE A 325 18.53 11.04 -1.53
C ILE A 325 18.96 12.12 -2.48
N ILE A 326 19.76 13.08 -2.05
CA ILE A 326 20.27 14.14 -2.90
C ILE A 326 21.36 13.55 -3.79
N ASN A 327 21.02 13.05 -4.98
CA ASN A 327 21.97 12.46 -5.93
C ASN A 327 21.83 13.04 -7.35
N THR A 328 21.10 14.15 -7.47
CA THR A 328 21.03 14.96 -8.69
C THR A 328 21.39 16.40 -8.40
N PRO A 329 21.93 17.12 -9.39
CA PRO A 329 22.06 18.56 -9.27
C PRO A 329 20.68 19.23 -9.28
N LEU A 330 20.59 20.45 -8.73
CA LEU A 330 19.39 21.26 -8.79
C LEU A 330 19.40 22.08 -10.08
N SER A 331 18.32 22.02 -10.86
CA SER A 331 18.20 22.80 -12.10
C SER A 331 17.25 23.97 -11.93
N ILE A 332 17.75 25.18 -12.21
CA ILE A 332 17.03 26.44 -12.08
C ILE A 332 16.86 27.09 -13.45
N LYS A 333 15.64 27.51 -13.76
CA LYS A 333 15.28 28.26 -14.95
C LYS A 333 15.19 29.75 -14.59
N PHE A 334 16.04 30.56 -15.22
CA PHE A 334 16.03 32.01 -15.05
C PHE A 334 14.99 32.69 -15.94
N PRO A 335 14.57 33.93 -15.62
CA PRO A 335 13.62 34.69 -16.43
C PRO A 335 14.13 34.94 -17.85
N LYS A 336 13.22 35.14 -18.81
CA LYS A 336 13.58 35.46 -20.20
C LYS A 336 14.45 36.72 -20.24
N GLY A 337 15.51 36.70 -21.04
CA GLY A 337 16.39 37.84 -21.27
C GLY A 337 17.46 38.06 -20.19
N ILE A 338 17.49 37.23 -19.16
CA ILE A 338 18.59 37.19 -18.18
C ILE A 338 19.65 36.22 -18.68
N LYS A 339 20.89 36.71 -18.77
CA LYS A 339 22.06 35.92 -19.14
C LYS A 339 23.03 35.81 -17.97
N ILE A 340 23.07 34.64 -17.38
CA ILE A 340 24.04 34.14 -16.41
C ILE A 340 25.31 33.73 -17.15
N LYS A 341 26.43 34.31 -16.75
CA LYS A 341 27.78 33.96 -17.22
C LYS A 341 28.37 32.83 -16.38
N SER A 342 28.20 32.93 -15.05
CA SER A 342 28.74 31.95 -14.11
C SER A 342 27.84 31.82 -12.87
N LEU A 343 27.96 30.69 -12.18
CA LEU A 343 27.27 30.45 -10.92
C LEU A 343 28.11 29.54 -10.03
N THR A 344 28.15 29.82 -8.74
CA THR A 344 28.88 29.05 -7.74
C THR A 344 28.03 28.77 -6.51
N LEU A 345 28.16 27.55 -5.98
CA LEU A 345 27.66 27.17 -4.65
C LEU A 345 28.86 26.74 -3.81
N PHE A 346 29.15 27.49 -2.74
CA PHE A 346 30.31 27.25 -1.88
C PHE A 346 31.65 27.12 -2.65
N GLY A 347 31.80 27.92 -3.71
CA GLY A 347 32.95 27.91 -4.61
C GLY A 347 32.92 26.83 -5.70
N GLU A 348 31.97 25.89 -5.67
CA GLU A 348 31.81 24.89 -6.73
C GLU A 348 31.05 25.48 -7.91
N LYS A 349 31.65 25.44 -9.10
CA LYS A 349 31.05 25.98 -10.33
C LYS A 349 29.85 25.12 -10.78
N GLY A 350 28.72 25.78 -10.99
CA GLY A 350 27.58 25.22 -11.72
C GLY A 350 27.79 25.28 -13.23
N THR A 351 26.89 24.62 -13.98
CA THR A 351 26.88 24.72 -15.45
C THR A 351 25.72 25.58 -15.92
N VAL A 352 25.99 26.51 -16.82
CA VAL A 352 24.96 27.32 -17.49
C VAL A 352 24.72 26.76 -18.89
N LYS A 353 23.46 26.55 -19.26
CA LYS A 353 23.07 26.16 -20.61
C LYS A 353 21.91 27.02 -21.09
N GLU A 354 21.99 27.50 -22.32
CA GLU A 354 20.86 28.15 -22.98
C GLU A 354 20.05 27.11 -23.76
N ARG A 355 18.72 27.14 -23.60
CA ARG A 355 17.80 26.23 -24.28
C ARG A 355 16.59 26.99 -24.81
N GLU A 356 16.10 26.56 -25.96
CA GLU A 356 14.79 26.98 -26.44
C GLU A 356 13.70 26.44 -25.51
N GLY A 357 12.75 27.30 -25.17
CA GLY A 357 11.53 26.88 -24.49
C GLY A 357 10.54 26.23 -25.44
N PHE A 358 9.35 25.90 -24.92
CA PHE A 358 8.25 25.34 -25.71
C PHE A 358 7.88 26.19 -26.94
N ILE A 359 8.04 27.52 -26.81
CA ILE A 359 7.94 28.47 -27.92
C ILE A 359 9.35 28.69 -28.46
N PRO A 360 9.66 28.30 -29.72
CA PRO A 360 11.01 28.35 -30.29
C PRO A 360 11.68 29.73 -30.20
N SER A 361 10.90 30.81 -30.29
CA SER A 361 11.39 32.19 -30.16
C SER A 361 11.76 32.61 -28.72
N ARG A 362 11.60 31.73 -27.72
CA ARG A 362 11.89 32.02 -26.31
C ARG A 362 13.01 31.15 -25.79
N LYS A 363 14.24 31.63 -25.89
CA LYS A 363 15.38 31.04 -25.19
C LYS A 363 15.36 31.40 -23.71
N TYR A 364 15.64 30.41 -22.87
CA TYR A 364 15.81 30.57 -21.43
C TYR A 364 17.17 30.00 -21.04
N GLN A 365 17.79 30.61 -20.05
CA GLN A 365 18.95 30.03 -19.42
C GLN A 365 18.57 29.12 -18.26
N HIS A 366 19.19 27.95 -18.29
CA HIS A 366 19.05 26.90 -17.30
C HIS A 366 20.40 26.72 -16.61
N VAL A 367 20.41 26.86 -15.29
CA VAL A 367 21.60 26.68 -14.48
C VAL A 367 21.46 25.41 -13.66
N THR A 368 22.50 24.60 -13.70
CA THR A 368 22.59 23.35 -12.94
C THR A 368 23.57 23.56 -11.79
N VAL A 369 23.02 23.51 -10.57
CA VAL A 369 23.71 23.76 -9.31
C VAL A 369 24.19 22.42 -8.72
N PRO A 370 25.48 22.29 -8.35
CA PRO A 370 26.08 21.03 -7.91
C PRO A 370 25.72 20.62 -6.46
N ILE A 371 24.46 20.77 -6.06
CA ILE A 371 23.99 20.57 -4.67
C ILE A 371 24.48 19.26 -4.04
N HIS A 372 24.47 18.14 -4.76
CA HIS A 372 24.96 16.87 -4.21
C HIS A 372 26.40 16.96 -3.69
N ASN A 373 27.32 17.49 -4.50
CA ASN A 373 28.72 17.59 -4.13
C ASN A 373 28.92 18.63 -3.04
N SER A 374 28.26 19.78 -3.17
CA SER A 374 28.44 20.91 -2.27
C SER A 374 27.96 20.61 -0.84
N PHE A 375 26.87 19.85 -0.70
CA PHE A 375 26.35 19.42 0.61
C PHE A 375 26.97 18.11 1.11
N LYS A 376 27.71 17.35 0.29
CA LYS A 376 28.53 16.23 0.77
C LYS A 376 29.91 16.72 1.24
N GLY A 377 30.44 17.77 0.62
CA GLY A 377 31.71 18.41 1.00
C GLY A 377 32.92 17.47 0.92
N GLY A 378 32.86 16.44 0.07
CA GLY A 378 33.90 15.41 -0.01
C GLY A 378 33.95 14.46 1.19
N LEU A 379 32.92 14.44 2.05
CA LEU A 379 32.84 13.50 3.16
C LEU A 379 32.38 12.11 2.71
N GLU A 380 33.00 11.08 3.27
CA GLU A 380 32.52 9.70 3.20
C GLU A 380 32.29 9.15 4.60
N ASP A 381 31.14 8.52 4.82
CA ASP A 381 30.76 7.99 6.11
C ASP A 381 30.61 6.47 6.09
N THR A 382 31.06 5.83 7.16
CA THR A 382 30.84 4.40 7.42
C THR A 382 30.17 4.26 8.78
N TRP A 383 29.00 3.64 8.80
CA TRP A 383 28.23 3.41 10.03
C TRP A 383 28.37 1.96 10.46
N THR A 384 28.60 1.77 11.75
CA THR A 384 28.61 0.47 12.42
C THR A 384 27.64 0.53 13.59
N PHE A 385 26.82 -0.49 13.74
CA PHE A 385 25.87 -0.64 14.84
C PHE A 385 26.17 -1.95 15.56
N ASP A 386 26.05 -1.98 16.89
CA ASP A 386 26.25 -3.22 17.65
C ASP A 386 25.27 -4.31 17.18
N LYS A 387 24.05 -3.90 16.85
CA LYS A 387 23.01 -4.74 16.25
C LYS A 387 22.62 -4.20 14.88
N LYS A 388 22.61 -5.06 13.86
CA LYS A 388 22.14 -4.71 12.51
C LYS A 388 20.64 -4.41 12.45
N GLU A 389 19.88 -4.89 13.43
CA GLU A 389 18.43 -4.77 13.52
C GLU A 389 18.05 -4.33 14.93
N MET A 390 17.09 -3.41 15.04
CA MET A 390 16.56 -2.92 16.31
C MET A 390 15.16 -3.49 16.56
N LEU A 391 14.84 -3.76 17.81
CA LEU A 391 13.50 -4.16 18.25
C LEU A 391 12.78 -2.97 18.87
N VAL A 392 11.46 -3.03 19.04
CA VAL A 392 10.75 -2.00 19.81
C VAL A 392 10.22 -2.56 21.14
N PRO A 393 10.56 -1.97 22.30
CA PRO A 393 11.63 -0.99 22.52
C PRO A 393 13.02 -1.65 22.55
N SER A 394 14.06 -0.92 22.17
CA SER A 394 15.46 -1.35 22.29
C SER A 394 16.42 -0.17 22.21
N LYS A 395 17.58 -0.31 22.86
CA LYS A 395 18.73 0.58 22.68
C LYS A 395 19.83 -0.14 21.91
N ASN A 396 20.51 0.57 21.03
CA ASN A 396 21.59 0.07 20.21
C ASN A 396 22.68 1.15 20.12
N SER A 397 23.94 0.78 20.37
CA SER A 397 25.05 1.72 20.19
C SER A 397 25.47 1.74 18.73
N PHE A 398 26.05 2.86 18.30
CA PHE A 398 26.63 2.99 16.98
C PHE A 398 27.94 3.75 17.02
N SER A 399 28.75 3.53 16.00
CA SER A 399 29.89 4.36 15.66
C SER A 399 29.82 4.77 14.19
N ILE A 400 30.23 6.00 13.89
CA ILE A 400 30.33 6.53 12.54
C ILE A 400 31.77 6.99 12.34
N LYS A 401 32.41 6.49 11.29
CA LYS A 401 33.70 7.01 10.82
C LYS A 401 33.45 7.89 9.60
N ILE A 402 33.79 9.17 9.71
CA ILE A 402 33.66 10.16 8.63
C ILE A 402 35.04 10.50 8.12
N LYS A 403 35.32 10.24 6.85
CA LYS A 403 36.57 10.58 6.17
C LYS A 403 36.39 11.87 5.35
N ASN A 404 37.31 12.82 5.51
CA ASN A 404 37.36 14.03 4.70
C ASN A 404 38.24 13.81 3.47
N ASN A 405 37.68 13.53 2.31
CA ASN A 405 38.45 13.40 1.05
C ASN A 405 38.68 14.75 0.35
N SER A 406 38.28 15.87 0.96
CA SER A 406 38.55 17.19 0.41
C SER A 406 39.99 17.63 0.72
N LYS A 407 40.49 18.59 -0.06
CA LYS A 407 41.78 19.24 0.19
C LYS A 407 41.73 20.28 1.33
N LYS A 408 40.57 20.45 1.96
CA LYS A 408 40.27 21.57 2.86
C LYS A 408 39.98 21.05 4.26
N GLU A 409 40.42 21.80 5.26
CA GLU A 409 40.14 21.50 6.66
C GLU A 409 38.69 21.86 7.00
N ILE A 410 38.06 21.04 7.84
CA ILE A 410 36.70 21.22 8.34
C ILE A 410 36.79 21.56 9.83
N LYS A 411 36.27 22.71 10.27
CA LYS A 411 36.32 23.19 11.67
C LYS A 411 34.94 23.38 12.27
N ASN A 412 34.88 23.60 13.59
CA ASN A 412 33.67 23.98 14.34
C ASN A 412 32.49 23.02 14.17
N ILE A 413 32.79 21.72 14.15
CA ILE A 413 31.81 20.67 13.88
C ILE A 413 30.73 20.61 14.96
N LYS A 414 29.46 20.72 14.54
CA LYS A 414 28.27 20.50 15.36
C LYS A 414 27.36 19.49 14.67
N LEU A 415 26.88 18.52 15.43
CA LEU A 415 26.03 17.44 14.93
C LEU A 415 24.56 17.78 15.15
N HIS A 416 23.75 17.66 14.10
CA HIS A 416 22.30 17.80 14.17
C HIS A 416 21.64 16.52 13.66
N TRP A 417 20.87 15.87 14.53
CA TRP A 417 20.20 14.62 14.22
C TRP A 417 18.73 14.85 13.88
N TYR A 418 18.28 14.29 12.75
CA TYR A 418 16.88 14.32 12.37
C TYR A 418 16.41 12.90 12.06
N THR A 419 15.28 12.53 12.65
CA THR A 419 14.52 11.34 12.28
C THR A 419 13.18 11.77 11.72
N THR A 420 12.51 10.89 10.98
CA THR A 420 11.16 11.18 10.50
C THR A 420 10.23 11.46 11.69
N LYS A 421 9.73 12.69 11.83
CA LYS A 421 8.64 12.99 12.75
C LYS A 421 7.45 12.10 12.39
N GLY A 422 6.91 11.38 13.37
CA GLY A 422 5.67 10.64 13.22
C GLY A 422 4.54 11.58 12.80
N LEU A 423 3.56 11.02 12.09
CA LEU A 423 2.36 11.75 11.69
C LEU A 423 1.53 12.14 12.91
N PRO A 424 1.11 13.40 13.07
CA PRO A 424 -0.12 13.68 13.78
C PRO A 424 -1.29 13.18 12.92
N ILE A 425 -2.06 12.23 13.42
CA ILE A 425 -3.35 11.85 12.83
C ILE A 425 -4.31 13.05 12.97
N GLY A 426 -5.17 13.26 11.99
CA GLY A 426 -5.92 14.50 11.72
C GLY A 426 -6.71 15.10 12.90
N LYS A 427 -7.09 16.38 12.73
CA LYS A 427 -7.72 17.30 13.69
C LYS A 427 -9.13 16.92 14.20
N ASN A 428 -9.52 15.65 14.21
CA ASN A 428 -10.77 15.25 14.88
C ASN A 428 -10.50 15.20 16.40
N LYS A 429 -11.23 16.05 17.14
CA LYS A 429 -11.06 16.40 18.57
C LYS A 429 -11.07 15.21 19.56
N LEU A 430 -11.26 13.97 19.11
CA LEU A 430 -11.29 12.76 19.94
C LEU A 430 -10.05 11.84 19.79
N SER A 431 -9.00 12.25 19.08
CA SER A 431 -7.75 11.45 18.96
C SER A 431 -6.48 12.25 19.26
N ARG A 432 -6.43 12.89 20.43
CA ARG A 432 -5.18 13.46 20.96
C ARG A 432 -4.35 12.37 21.66
N ALA A 433 -3.50 11.67 20.91
CA ALA A 433 -2.32 10.99 21.48
C ALA A 433 -1.22 10.73 20.44
N ILE A 434 -0.15 11.53 20.53
CA ILE A 434 1.27 11.12 20.62
C ILE A 434 1.78 10.13 19.55
N TYR A 435 2.24 10.65 18.41
CA TYR A 435 3.32 10.01 17.63
C TYR A 435 4.44 11.02 17.37
N GLY A 436 5.09 11.45 18.46
CA GLY A 436 6.39 12.12 18.44
C GLY A 436 7.50 11.15 18.85
N ASN A 437 8.68 11.28 18.24
CA ASN A 437 9.99 10.74 18.64
C ASN A 437 10.01 9.37 19.36
N GLY A 438 9.46 8.32 18.74
CA GLY A 438 9.72 6.95 19.21
C GLY A 438 11.21 6.58 19.11
N THR A 439 11.97 7.23 18.23
CA THR A 439 13.40 7.00 18.04
C THR A 439 14.21 8.21 18.51
N ILE A 440 15.05 8.01 19.53
CA ILE A 440 15.97 9.01 20.05
C ILE A 440 17.38 8.65 19.62
N ILE A 441 18.13 9.64 19.16
CA ILE A 441 19.50 9.48 18.70
C ILE A 441 20.37 10.48 19.41
N THR A 442 21.44 10.00 20.00
CA THR A 442 22.49 10.82 20.59
C THR A 442 23.83 10.38 20.03
N GLY A 443 24.72 11.32 19.76
CA GLY A 443 26.06 11.03 19.30
C GLY A 443 26.98 12.21 19.54
N THR A 444 28.22 11.91 19.93
CA THR A 444 29.24 12.90 20.25
C THR A 444 30.45 12.66 19.34
N PRO A 445 30.96 13.71 18.67
CA PRO A 445 32.18 13.59 17.87
C PRO A 445 33.41 13.51 18.79
N ASP A 446 34.42 12.74 18.41
CA ASP A 446 35.69 12.64 19.16
C ASP A 446 36.54 13.92 19.08
N LYS A 447 36.28 14.78 18.10
CA LYS A 447 36.92 16.09 17.92
C LYS A 447 36.02 17.05 17.13
N THR A 448 36.38 18.33 17.12
CA THR A 448 35.62 19.38 16.43
C THR A 448 36.23 19.81 15.08
N THR A 449 37.31 19.16 14.65
CA THR A 449 38.03 19.44 13.40
C THR A 449 38.38 18.17 12.61
N ILE A 450 38.47 18.28 11.28
CA ILE A 450 38.94 17.21 10.38
C ILE A 450 39.92 17.78 9.37
N SER A 451 41.20 17.42 9.50
CA SER A 451 42.24 17.74 8.52
C SER A 451 41.94 17.14 7.15
N PRO A 452 42.51 17.66 6.05
CA PRO A 452 42.45 17.01 4.74
C PRO A 452 42.88 15.53 4.82
N ASN A 453 42.14 14.62 4.19
CA ASN A 453 42.30 13.15 4.28
C ASN A 453 42.16 12.55 5.69
N GLY A 454 41.87 13.35 6.71
CA GLY A 454 41.67 12.90 8.08
C GLY A 454 40.30 12.25 8.31
N THR A 455 40.11 11.70 9.50
CA THR A 455 38.87 11.05 9.90
C THR A 455 38.32 11.62 11.21
N LEU A 456 36.99 11.70 11.33
CA LEU A 456 36.23 11.96 12.55
C LEU A 456 35.51 10.69 12.97
N ASN A 457 35.55 10.35 14.26
CA ASN A 457 34.75 9.27 14.79
C ASN A 457 33.62 9.84 15.67
N ILE A 458 32.41 9.36 15.44
CA ILE A 458 31.25 9.67 16.27
C ILE A 458 30.88 8.38 16.99
N LYS A 459 30.69 8.45 18.30
CA LYS A 459 30.10 7.36 19.08
C LYS A 459 28.76 7.83 19.64
N GLY A 460 27.78 6.94 19.63
CA GLY A 460 26.43 7.32 20.00
C GLY A 460 25.54 6.14 20.32
N SER A 461 24.28 6.45 20.62
CA SER A 461 23.25 5.46 20.84
C SER A 461 21.95 5.88 20.18
N ILE A 462 21.22 4.87 19.74
CA ILE A 462 19.86 5.01 19.23
C ILE A 462 18.93 4.18 20.10
N GLU A 463 17.85 4.80 20.55
CA GLU A 463 16.84 4.20 21.41
C GLU A 463 15.51 4.21 20.68
N THR A 464 14.86 3.06 20.63
CA THR A 464 13.49 2.88 20.16
C THR A 464 12.58 2.70 21.35
N ARG A 465 11.50 3.47 21.37
CA ARG A 465 10.47 3.52 22.41
C ARG A 465 9.14 3.05 21.86
N LYS A 466 8.16 2.95 22.76
CA LYS A 466 6.74 2.83 22.42
C LYS A 466 6.40 3.81 21.29
N PHE A 467 5.71 3.34 20.26
CA PHE A 467 5.35 4.11 19.06
C PHE A 467 6.49 4.42 18.08
N SER A 468 7.66 3.78 18.23
CA SER A 468 8.67 3.75 17.16
C SER A 468 8.06 3.21 15.88
N ARG A 469 8.40 3.86 14.77
CA ARG A 469 8.03 3.38 13.45
C ARG A 469 8.78 2.07 13.17
N LEU A 470 8.08 1.11 12.57
CA LEU A 470 8.69 -0.16 12.17
C LEU A 470 9.33 -0.01 10.77
N GLY A 471 10.23 -0.92 10.46
CA GLY A 471 11.03 -1.08 9.24
C GLY A 471 12.14 -0.07 9.05
N LEU A 472 12.27 0.41 7.82
CA LEU A 472 13.40 1.21 7.41
C LEU A 472 13.21 2.68 7.80
N ILE A 473 13.93 3.10 8.84
CA ILE A 473 13.95 4.49 9.29
C ILE A 473 15.22 5.18 8.78
N PRO A 474 15.10 6.24 7.96
CA PRO A 474 16.21 7.10 7.62
C PRO A 474 16.54 7.97 8.83
N ILE A 475 17.83 8.00 9.12
CA ILE A 475 18.48 8.88 10.06
C ILE A 475 19.24 9.88 9.22
N SER A 476 18.89 11.15 9.35
CA SER A 476 19.66 12.24 8.77
C SER A 476 20.61 12.80 9.82
N LEU A 477 21.88 12.91 9.45
CA LEU A 477 22.91 13.58 10.22
C LEU A 477 23.35 14.81 9.44
N ASN A 478 23.00 15.99 9.92
CA ASN A 478 23.46 17.23 9.33
C ASN A 478 24.60 17.76 10.18
N ILE A 479 25.76 17.94 9.56
CA ILE A 479 26.96 18.47 10.20
C ILE A 479 27.06 19.94 9.85
N GLU A 480 26.89 20.79 10.85
CA GLU A 480 27.22 22.21 10.72
C GLU A 480 28.72 22.36 10.97
N ALA A 481 29.42 22.97 10.03
CA ALA A 481 30.88 23.15 10.10
C ALA A 481 31.34 24.38 9.32
N THR A 482 32.59 24.79 9.54
CA THR A 482 33.26 25.86 8.80
C THR A 482 34.28 25.24 7.83
N ILE A 483 34.19 25.59 6.53
CA ILE A 483 35.15 25.19 5.49
C ILE A 483 35.53 26.46 4.70
N ASP A 484 36.82 26.80 4.69
CA ASP A 484 37.36 28.06 4.15
C ASP A 484 36.72 29.31 4.77
N GLY A 485 36.50 29.32 6.09
CA GLY A 485 35.82 30.44 6.77
C GLY A 485 34.31 30.53 6.50
N ILE A 486 33.76 29.71 5.59
CA ILE A 486 32.33 29.70 5.27
C ILE A 486 31.63 28.62 6.09
N LYS A 487 30.55 29.01 6.78
CA LYS A 487 29.65 28.08 7.46
C LYS A 487 28.88 27.25 6.42
N ARG A 488 28.93 25.93 6.54
CA ARG A 488 28.26 24.96 5.66
C ARG A 488 27.48 23.94 6.47
N TYR A 489 26.51 23.30 5.81
CA TYR A 489 25.80 22.14 6.34
C TYR A 489 26.13 20.94 5.44
N LEU A 490 26.71 19.90 6.01
CA LEU A 490 27.05 18.67 5.32
C LEU A 490 25.98 17.63 5.64
N LEU A 491 25.39 17.01 4.61
CA LEU A 491 24.20 16.18 4.75
C LEU A 491 24.59 14.70 4.58
N LEU A 492 24.62 13.99 5.70
CA LEU A 492 24.86 12.56 5.76
C LEU A 492 23.58 11.84 6.18
N GLY A 493 23.59 10.51 6.07
CA GLY A 493 22.50 9.75 6.63
C GLY A 493 22.64 8.25 6.45
N HIS A 494 21.94 7.52 7.30
CA HIS A 494 21.88 6.07 7.27
C HIS A 494 20.43 5.59 7.39
N GLU A 495 20.19 4.32 7.13
CA GLU A 495 18.89 3.70 7.37
C GLU A 495 19.05 2.57 8.35
N ILE A 496 18.22 2.56 9.37
CA ILE A 496 18.18 1.46 10.34
C ILE A 496 16.95 0.61 10.12
N ALA A 497 17.10 -0.69 10.36
CA ALA A 497 16.00 -1.65 10.36
C ALA A 497 15.41 -1.77 11.77
N ILE A 498 14.15 -1.38 11.92
CA ILE A 498 13.40 -1.54 13.16
C ILE A 498 12.36 -2.65 12.95
N LYS A 499 12.35 -3.67 13.78
CA LYS A 499 11.47 -4.82 13.65
C LYS A 499 10.55 -4.92 14.87
N PRO A 500 9.32 -5.42 14.70
CA PRO A 500 8.50 -5.79 15.83
C PRO A 500 9.14 -6.99 16.56
N TYR A 501 8.89 -7.07 17.87
CA TYR A 501 9.39 -8.18 18.69
C TYR A 501 8.71 -9.51 18.33
N LEU A 502 7.41 -9.47 17.99
CA LEU A 502 6.58 -10.62 17.61
C LEU A 502 5.68 -10.24 16.43
N GLY A 503 5.37 -11.23 15.59
CA GLY A 503 4.29 -11.10 14.61
C GLY A 503 2.96 -11.29 15.33
N ILE A 504 2.07 -10.29 15.25
CA ILE A 504 0.76 -10.34 15.92
C ILE A 504 -0.32 -10.13 14.87
N ASN A 505 -1.27 -11.05 14.82
CA ASN A 505 -2.41 -11.00 13.91
C ASN A 505 -3.69 -11.32 14.70
N MET A 506 -4.81 -10.66 14.39
CA MET A 506 -6.10 -10.96 14.99
C MET A 506 -7.15 -11.17 13.91
N ILE A 507 -8.10 -12.09 14.15
CA ILE A 507 -9.24 -12.38 13.29
C ILE A 507 -10.51 -12.39 14.15
N PRO A 508 -11.57 -11.62 13.79
CA PRO A 508 -11.71 -10.82 12.59
C PRO A 508 -10.90 -9.52 12.70
N LYS A 509 -10.57 -8.90 11.57
CA LYS A 509 -9.89 -7.59 11.54
C LYS A 509 -10.87 -6.44 11.36
N GLN A 510 -11.99 -6.75 10.72
CA GLN A 510 -13.04 -5.84 10.32
C GLN A 510 -13.98 -5.53 11.47
N GLN A 511 -14.82 -4.53 11.28
CA GLN A 511 -15.90 -4.22 12.21
C GLN A 511 -16.92 -5.36 12.32
N PHE A 512 -17.59 -5.49 13.46
CA PHE A 512 -18.77 -6.35 13.58
C PHE A 512 -19.75 -5.85 14.64
N PRO A 513 -21.05 -6.14 14.53
CA PRO A 513 -22.03 -5.87 15.57
C PRO A 513 -22.07 -6.98 16.62
N LEU A 514 -22.37 -6.62 17.86
CA LEU A 514 -22.50 -7.58 18.96
C LEU A 514 -23.55 -7.16 19.98
N LYS A 515 -24.69 -7.87 20.01
CA LYS A 515 -25.79 -7.62 20.96
C LYS A 515 -25.38 -7.86 22.42
N VAL A 516 -26.14 -7.32 23.36
CA VAL A 516 -25.96 -7.63 24.79
C VAL A 516 -26.18 -9.13 25.04
N ASN A 517 -25.36 -9.70 25.91
CA ASN A 517 -25.27 -11.13 26.24
C ASN A 517 -24.79 -12.04 25.10
N GLU A 518 -24.55 -11.50 23.92
CA GLU A 518 -23.94 -12.23 22.83
C GLU A 518 -22.42 -12.22 22.90
N HIS A 519 -21.81 -13.19 22.20
CA HIS A 519 -20.37 -13.32 22.12
C HIS A 519 -19.84 -13.44 20.68
N GLN A 520 -18.58 -13.09 20.48
CA GLN A 520 -17.84 -13.29 19.24
C GLN A 520 -16.45 -13.85 19.56
N TYR A 521 -16.04 -14.87 18.82
CA TYR A 521 -14.69 -15.41 18.94
C TYR A 521 -13.67 -14.57 18.18
N MET A 522 -12.56 -14.25 18.86
CA MET A 522 -11.41 -13.51 18.37
C MET A 522 -10.18 -14.43 18.42
N GLN A 523 -9.59 -14.79 17.28
CA GLN A 523 -8.33 -15.53 17.27
C GLN A 523 -7.17 -14.54 17.20
N VAL A 524 -6.33 -14.54 18.22
CA VAL A 524 -5.05 -13.84 18.20
C VAL A 524 -3.96 -14.85 17.88
N THR A 525 -3.18 -14.57 16.85
CA THR A 525 -1.98 -15.34 16.49
C THR A 525 -0.76 -14.54 16.92
N VAL A 526 0.06 -15.13 17.77
CA VAL A 526 1.34 -14.58 18.20
C VAL A 526 2.44 -15.47 17.62
N SER A 527 3.32 -14.86 16.83
CA SER A 527 4.30 -15.56 16.02
C SER A 527 5.71 -15.10 16.35
N ASN A 528 6.57 -16.06 16.64
CA ASN A 528 8.03 -15.95 16.54
C ASN A 528 8.54 -16.57 15.22
N LYS A 529 7.63 -16.89 14.30
CA LYS A 529 7.86 -17.43 12.96
C LYS A 529 7.84 -16.30 11.95
N ASN A 530 9.03 -15.89 11.51
CA ASN A 530 9.26 -15.28 10.20
C ASN A 530 10.75 -14.99 10.00
N LYS A 531 11.23 -15.01 8.74
CA LYS A 531 12.55 -14.47 8.34
C LYS A 531 12.71 -12.97 8.64
N PHE A 532 11.62 -12.35 9.09
CA PHE A 532 11.38 -10.91 9.22
C PHE A 532 11.25 -10.46 10.68
N LEU A 533 11.22 -11.40 11.64
CA LEU A 533 11.38 -11.15 13.07
C LEU A 533 12.86 -11.28 13.44
N HIS A 534 13.29 -10.70 14.56
CA HIS A 534 14.69 -10.71 14.98
C HIS A 534 15.14 -12.16 15.23
N SER A 535 16.04 -12.66 14.38
CA SER A 535 16.45 -14.07 14.30
C SER A 535 17.15 -14.63 15.55
N SER A 536 17.39 -13.78 16.55
CA SER A 536 18.18 -14.04 17.76
C SER A 536 17.46 -13.72 19.08
N THR A 537 16.14 -13.54 19.10
CA THR A 537 15.40 -13.33 20.38
C THR A 537 15.31 -14.58 21.27
N GLY A 538 15.77 -15.75 20.82
CA GLY A 538 15.68 -16.99 21.59
C GLY A 538 14.23 -17.38 21.87
N VAL A 539 13.98 -17.90 23.07
CA VAL A 539 12.64 -18.23 23.56
C VAL A 539 11.95 -16.97 24.07
N CYS A 540 10.80 -16.64 23.50
CA CYS A 540 9.99 -15.49 23.88
C CYS A 540 8.82 -15.93 24.77
N LYS A 541 8.73 -15.37 25.98
CA LYS A 541 7.68 -15.66 26.95
C LYS A 541 6.89 -14.40 27.27
N GLY A 542 5.59 -14.53 27.46
CA GLY A 542 4.74 -13.41 27.81
C GLY A 542 3.27 -13.81 27.94
N ILE A 543 2.43 -12.79 28.07
CA ILE A 543 0.97 -12.92 28.05
C ILE A 543 0.38 -12.15 26.87
N VAL A 544 -0.73 -12.66 26.35
CA VAL A 544 -1.62 -11.96 25.44
C VAL A 544 -2.98 -11.78 26.10
N LYS A 545 -3.53 -10.57 26.04
CA LYS A 545 -4.90 -10.25 26.47
C LYS A 545 -5.56 -9.28 25.48
N LEU A 546 -6.82 -8.98 25.68
CA LEU A 546 -7.54 -8.00 24.86
C LEU A 546 -7.80 -6.71 25.66
N LEU A 547 -7.47 -5.56 25.09
CA LEU A 547 -8.08 -4.30 25.49
C LEU A 547 -9.51 -4.31 24.96
N LEU A 548 -10.47 -4.25 25.87
CA LEU A 548 -11.88 -4.27 25.54
C LEU A 548 -12.53 -2.92 25.87
N PRO A 549 -13.55 -2.51 25.10
CA PRO A 549 -14.45 -1.44 25.51
C PRO A 549 -15.17 -1.76 26.82
N ASP A 550 -15.62 -0.72 27.53
CA ASP A 550 -16.35 -0.86 28.78
C ASP A 550 -17.60 -1.73 28.62
N GLY A 551 -17.83 -2.64 29.58
CA GLY A 551 -18.95 -3.57 29.56
C GLY A 551 -18.80 -4.71 28.56
N MET A 552 -17.57 -5.10 28.24
CA MET A 552 -17.26 -6.34 27.55
C MET A 552 -16.29 -7.18 28.39
N LYS A 553 -16.32 -8.51 28.21
CA LYS A 553 -15.37 -9.43 28.83
C LYS A 553 -14.82 -10.43 27.82
N ALA A 554 -13.63 -10.96 28.08
CA ALA A 554 -13.02 -12.03 27.29
C ALA A 554 -12.80 -13.28 28.13
N ALA A 555 -13.00 -14.46 27.52
CA ALA A 555 -12.62 -15.75 28.08
C ALA A 555 -11.70 -16.50 27.10
N PRO A 556 -10.47 -16.87 27.49
CA PRO A 556 -9.82 -16.50 28.75
C PRO A 556 -9.59 -14.98 28.86
N GLU A 557 -9.36 -14.44 30.05
CA GLU A 557 -9.03 -13.01 30.21
C GLU A 557 -7.65 -12.69 29.61
N GLN A 558 -6.71 -13.61 29.82
CA GLN A 558 -5.36 -13.58 29.28
C GLN A 558 -4.85 -14.99 28.98
N PHE A 559 -3.82 -15.09 28.14
CA PHE A 559 -3.19 -16.35 27.77
C PHE A 559 -1.68 -16.22 27.83
N THR A 560 -1.03 -17.09 28.58
CA THR A 560 0.44 -17.16 28.67
C THR A 560 1.00 -17.96 27.50
N PHE A 561 1.99 -17.41 26.80
CA PHE A 561 2.68 -18.10 25.73
C PHE A 561 4.17 -18.29 26.02
N ASN A 562 4.72 -19.33 25.41
CA ASN A 562 6.14 -19.66 25.42
C ASN A 562 6.52 -20.09 23.99
N LEU A 563 7.16 -19.19 23.25
CA LEU A 563 7.45 -19.35 21.82
C LEU A 563 8.95 -19.57 21.61
N LYS A 564 9.35 -20.74 21.13
CA LYS A 564 10.71 -20.96 20.64
C LYS A 564 10.91 -20.21 19.32
N LYS A 565 12.16 -20.19 18.84
CA LYS A 565 12.49 -19.60 17.53
C LYS A 565 11.66 -20.28 16.45
N SER A 566 10.97 -19.48 15.63
CA SER A 566 10.07 -19.94 14.56
C SER A 566 8.75 -20.57 15.00
N ASP A 567 8.37 -20.47 16.28
CA ASP A 567 7.08 -20.96 16.75
C ASP A 567 5.95 -19.99 16.46
N THR A 568 4.72 -20.50 16.48
CA THR A 568 3.50 -19.71 16.41
C THR A 568 2.48 -20.30 17.37
N VAL A 569 1.85 -19.44 18.17
CA VAL A 569 0.71 -19.82 19.00
C VAL A 569 -0.54 -19.11 18.48
N LYS A 570 -1.66 -19.83 18.52
CA LYS A 570 -2.98 -19.28 18.25
C LYS A 570 -3.81 -19.43 19.52
N VAL A 571 -4.36 -18.32 19.98
CA VAL A 571 -5.29 -18.27 21.10
C VAL A 571 -6.63 -17.77 20.60
N ILE A 572 -7.71 -18.35 21.11
CA ILE A 572 -9.08 -17.92 20.81
C ILE A 572 -9.67 -17.32 22.08
N PHE A 573 -10.08 -16.06 22.00
CA PHE A 573 -10.83 -15.34 23.02
C PHE A 573 -12.31 -15.34 22.67
N LYS A 574 -13.17 -15.80 23.57
CA LYS A 574 -14.62 -15.58 23.50
C LYS A 574 -14.92 -14.22 24.12
N VAL A 575 -15.22 -13.22 23.29
CA VAL A 575 -15.54 -11.86 23.75
C VAL A 575 -17.04 -11.72 23.85
N THR A 576 -17.55 -11.37 25.04
CA THR A 576 -18.97 -11.19 25.33
C THR A 576 -19.28 -9.72 25.56
N ASN A 577 -20.34 -9.21 24.95
CA ASN A 577 -20.86 -7.88 25.26
C ASN A 577 -21.89 -7.96 26.40
N LEU A 578 -21.79 -7.08 27.39
CA LEU A 578 -22.63 -7.08 28.59
C LEU A 578 -23.56 -5.86 28.66
N LYS A 579 -23.30 -4.81 27.87
CA LYS A 579 -24.14 -3.61 27.83
C LYS A 579 -24.17 -2.96 26.46
N TRP A 580 -25.23 -2.21 26.19
CA TRP A 580 -25.33 -1.36 25.02
C TRP A 580 -24.41 -0.14 25.16
N ASP A 581 -23.96 0.39 24.02
CA ASP A 581 -23.14 1.60 23.93
C ASP A 581 -23.40 2.28 22.58
N ASP A 582 -23.76 3.55 22.61
CA ASP A 582 -24.05 4.31 21.40
C ASP A 582 -22.82 4.51 20.51
N ASN A 583 -21.63 4.44 21.10
CA ASN A 583 -20.37 4.60 20.40
C ASN A 583 -19.75 3.24 20.04
N PRO A 584 -19.23 3.09 18.80
CA PRO A 584 -18.45 1.92 18.44
C PRO A 584 -17.20 1.79 19.33
N GLY A 585 -16.97 0.60 19.86
CA GLY A 585 -15.78 0.27 20.65
C GLY A 585 -14.65 -0.30 19.78
N LYS A 586 -13.43 -0.40 20.33
CA LYS A 586 -12.32 -1.11 19.69
C LYS A 586 -11.77 -2.23 20.57
N ILE A 587 -11.65 -3.43 20.00
CA ILE A 587 -11.00 -4.59 20.61
C ILE A 587 -9.56 -4.66 20.09
N ILE A 588 -8.55 -4.55 20.96
CA ILE A 588 -7.14 -4.49 20.57
C ILE A 588 -6.34 -5.58 21.31
N PRO A 589 -5.55 -6.42 20.63
CA PRO A 589 -4.66 -7.35 21.31
C PRO A 589 -3.51 -6.61 22.02
N ILE A 590 -3.31 -6.92 23.29
CA ILE A 590 -2.21 -6.42 24.14
C ILE A 590 -1.26 -7.60 24.40
N ILE A 591 0.02 -7.42 24.08
CA ILE A 591 1.08 -8.38 24.41
C ILE A 591 2.00 -7.80 25.47
N LEU A 592 2.23 -8.52 26.56
CA LEU A 592 3.19 -8.15 27.60
C LEU A 592 4.26 -9.25 27.70
N LEU A 593 5.52 -8.91 27.44
CA LEU A 593 6.61 -9.88 27.59
C LEU A 593 7.00 -10.02 29.06
N ASN A 594 7.53 -11.19 29.43
CA ASN A 594 8.05 -11.41 30.78
C ASN A 594 9.14 -10.37 31.11
N GLY A 595 9.06 -9.78 32.31
CA GLY A 595 9.99 -8.75 32.78
C GLY A 595 9.73 -7.34 32.21
N GLN A 596 8.74 -7.17 31.32
CA GLN A 596 8.30 -5.86 30.85
C GLN A 596 7.07 -5.40 31.60
N THR A 597 7.06 -4.14 32.04
CA THR A 597 5.90 -3.49 32.66
C THR A 597 5.00 -2.80 31.65
N THR A 598 5.47 -2.63 30.41
CA THR A 598 4.73 -1.95 29.34
C THR A 598 4.43 -2.92 28.21
N PRO A 599 3.18 -2.98 27.71
CA PRO A 599 2.85 -3.83 26.57
C PRO A 599 3.60 -3.44 25.31
N ILE A 600 3.89 -4.44 24.46
CA ILE A 600 4.29 -4.21 23.07
C ILE A 600 3.10 -3.56 22.36
N SER A 601 3.16 -2.26 22.16
CA SER A 601 2.08 -1.47 21.55
C SER A 601 2.03 -1.56 20.02
N HIS A 602 2.84 -2.43 19.43
CA HIS A 602 3.12 -2.45 17.99
C HIS A 602 2.44 -3.61 17.30
N VAL A 603 1.11 -3.63 17.38
CA VAL A 603 0.33 -4.31 16.35
C VAL A 603 -0.02 -3.22 15.35
N ALA A 604 0.39 -3.36 14.09
CA ALA A 604 -0.03 -2.46 13.00
C ALA A 604 -1.54 -2.54 12.70
N PHE A 605 -2.29 -3.09 13.64
CA PHE A 605 -3.71 -3.32 13.65
C PHE A 605 -4.32 -2.37 14.67
N GLN A 606 -5.19 -1.47 14.21
CA GLN A 606 -5.78 -0.43 15.07
C GLN A 606 -6.86 -0.95 16.04
N GLY A 607 -7.11 -2.26 16.06
CA GLY A 607 -8.23 -2.85 16.75
C GLY A 607 -9.37 -3.21 15.81
N THR A 608 -10.18 -4.17 16.24
CA THR A 608 -11.43 -4.53 15.59
C THR A 608 -12.52 -3.64 16.15
N THR A 609 -13.21 -2.91 15.28
CA THR A 609 -14.37 -2.11 15.69
C THR A 609 -15.52 -3.04 16.09
N VAL A 610 -16.18 -2.76 17.20
CA VAL A 610 -17.39 -3.47 17.63
C VAL A 610 -18.55 -2.48 17.76
N ILE A 611 -19.63 -2.73 17.03
CA ILE A 611 -20.85 -1.93 17.07
C ILE A 611 -21.76 -2.53 18.15
N ARG A 612 -22.16 -1.70 19.12
CA ARG A 612 -22.98 -2.09 20.27
C ARG A 612 -24.15 -1.11 20.48
N ASN A 613 -24.51 -0.37 19.44
CA ASN A 613 -25.60 0.58 19.50
C ASN A 613 -26.92 -0.20 19.36
N GLN A 614 -27.78 -0.14 20.37
CA GLN A 614 -29.03 -0.90 20.41
C GLN A 614 -29.94 -0.55 19.22
N ILE A 615 -30.07 0.74 18.90
CA ILE A 615 -30.91 1.24 17.81
C ILE A 615 -30.45 0.68 16.47
N LEU A 616 -29.14 0.56 16.27
CA LEU A 616 -28.57 0.06 15.02
C LEU A 616 -28.64 -1.46 14.88
N ILE A 617 -28.55 -2.23 15.97
CA ILE A 617 -28.32 -3.67 15.88
C ILE A 617 -29.40 -4.54 16.51
N ASP A 618 -30.26 -4.00 17.36
CA ASP A 618 -31.39 -4.73 17.97
C ASP A 618 -32.70 -4.48 17.21
N LEU A 619 -32.63 -4.69 15.90
CA LEU A 619 -33.76 -4.49 15.00
C LEU A 619 -34.82 -5.59 15.20
N LYS A 620 -36.09 -5.18 15.23
CA LYS A 620 -37.22 -6.11 15.27
C LYS A 620 -37.36 -6.80 13.91
N PRO A 621 -37.62 -8.12 13.87
CA PRO A 621 -37.97 -8.80 12.64
C PRO A 621 -39.21 -8.20 11.97
N LEU A 622 -39.36 -8.48 10.67
CA LEU A 622 -40.51 -8.06 9.85
C LEU A 622 -41.82 -8.73 10.29
N ASP A 623 -41.74 -9.88 10.96
CA ASP A 623 -42.88 -10.65 11.45
C ASP A 623 -42.54 -11.51 12.69
N ASP A 624 -43.57 -12.17 13.25
CA ASP A 624 -43.44 -13.06 14.41
C ASP A 624 -42.71 -14.38 14.10
N MET A 625 -42.54 -14.71 12.82
CA MET A 625 -41.71 -15.85 12.39
C MET A 625 -40.22 -15.53 12.44
N GLY A 626 -39.86 -14.27 12.69
CA GLY A 626 -38.47 -13.83 12.75
C GLY A 626 -37.88 -13.52 11.38
N MET A 627 -38.72 -13.20 10.38
CA MET A 627 -38.28 -12.84 9.04
C MET A 627 -37.45 -11.55 9.08
N LEU A 628 -36.29 -11.57 8.44
CA LEU A 628 -35.37 -10.44 8.35
C LEU A 628 -35.42 -9.79 6.97
N VAL A 629 -35.59 -10.62 5.93
CA VAL A 629 -35.57 -10.21 4.53
C VAL A 629 -36.57 -11.02 3.73
N TYR A 630 -37.20 -10.34 2.77
CA TYR A 630 -38.00 -10.91 1.70
C TYR A 630 -37.63 -10.27 0.35
N ALA A 631 -37.43 -11.11 -0.66
CA ALA A 631 -37.32 -10.71 -2.05
C ALA A 631 -38.23 -11.60 -2.91
N SER A 632 -39.19 -10.96 -3.59
CA SER A 632 -39.99 -11.49 -4.69
C SER A 632 -39.26 -11.26 -6.01
N TYR A 633 -38.71 -12.32 -6.59
CA TYR A 633 -38.15 -12.42 -7.94
C TYR A 633 -37.00 -11.44 -8.31
N ASP A 634 -36.12 -11.87 -9.20
CA ASP A 634 -35.03 -11.02 -9.74
C ASP A 634 -35.59 -10.03 -10.79
N ASP A 635 -36.42 -9.07 -10.35
CA ASP A 635 -37.00 -8.04 -11.22
C ASP A 635 -35.93 -7.04 -11.71
N LEU A 636 -35.78 -7.00 -13.04
CA LEU A 636 -34.84 -6.19 -13.81
C LEU A 636 -34.91 -4.69 -13.49
N THR A 637 -36.07 -4.21 -13.05
CA THR A 637 -36.32 -2.79 -12.79
C THR A 637 -35.72 -2.33 -11.45
N LYS A 638 -35.51 -3.27 -10.52
CA LYS A 638 -35.08 -2.99 -9.14
C LYS A 638 -33.60 -3.25 -8.89
N GLY A 639 -32.78 -3.58 -9.90
CA GLY A 639 -31.32 -3.64 -9.73
C GLY A 639 -30.76 -4.50 -8.58
N GLY A 640 -31.54 -5.45 -8.03
CA GLY A 640 -31.17 -6.28 -6.86
C GLY A 640 -31.63 -5.78 -5.48
N HIS A 641 -32.69 -4.98 -5.39
CA HIS A 641 -33.33 -4.59 -4.11
C HIS A 641 -34.04 -5.78 -3.41
N PHE A 642 -34.11 -5.73 -2.07
CA PHE A 642 -35.10 -6.51 -1.31
C PHE A 642 -36.44 -5.78 -1.28
N ASP A 643 -37.53 -6.52 -1.43
CA ASP A 643 -38.88 -5.96 -1.28
C ASP A 643 -39.15 -5.53 0.16
N LYS A 644 -38.65 -6.33 1.12
CA LYS A 644 -38.66 -5.97 2.55
C LYS A 644 -37.35 -6.42 3.20
N SER A 645 -36.82 -5.57 4.07
CA SER A 645 -35.58 -5.81 4.79
C SER A 645 -35.63 -5.02 6.10
N ILE A 646 -35.16 -5.59 7.20
CA ILE A 646 -35.02 -4.84 8.45
C ILE A 646 -33.82 -3.86 8.39
N GLY A 647 -32.78 -4.21 7.62
CA GLY A 647 -31.70 -3.30 7.25
C GLY A 647 -31.99 -2.55 5.96
N SER A 648 -30.99 -1.95 5.32
CA SER A 648 -31.17 -1.30 4.02
C SER A 648 -31.76 -2.23 2.94
N SER A 649 -32.83 -1.79 2.28
CA SER A 649 -33.38 -2.43 1.06
C SER A 649 -32.62 -2.05 -0.22
N ALA A 650 -31.72 -1.05 -0.16
CA ALA A 650 -31.00 -0.50 -1.32
C ALA A 650 -29.59 -1.06 -1.52
N PRO A 651 -29.17 -1.37 -2.77
CA PRO A 651 -27.79 -1.69 -3.04
C PRO A 651 -26.92 -0.43 -3.04
N TYR A 652 -25.77 -0.46 -2.35
CA TYR A 652 -24.71 0.52 -2.54
C TYR A 652 -24.06 0.32 -3.92
N ILE A 653 -24.53 1.07 -4.90
CA ILE A 653 -23.95 1.09 -6.24
C ILE A 653 -22.57 1.76 -6.14
N TYR A 654 -21.50 0.99 -6.34
CA TYR A 654 -20.19 1.59 -6.63
C TYR A 654 -20.29 2.24 -8.02
N PRO A 655 -20.09 3.57 -8.16
CA PRO A 655 -20.20 4.25 -9.45
C PRO A 655 -19.23 3.69 -10.51
N GLU A 656 -18.14 3.07 -10.07
CA GLU A 656 -17.04 2.58 -10.92
C GLU A 656 -17.20 1.11 -11.34
N MET A 657 -18.09 0.33 -10.69
CA MET A 657 -18.48 -1.01 -11.12
C MET A 657 -19.84 -0.95 -11.81
N ALA A 658 -19.94 -0.11 -12.85
CA ALA A 658 -21.07 -0.12 -13.75
C ALA A 658 -21.36 -1.57 -14.16
N MET A 659 -22.62 -1.97 -14.00
CA MET A 659 -23.10 -3.30 -14.31
C MET A 659 -22.64 -3.64 -15.73
N ALA A 660 -21.78 -4.65 -15.87
CA ALA A 660 -21.34 -5.08 -17.19
C ALA A 660 -22.55 -5.65 -17.92
N TYR A 661 -23.13 -4.85 -18.81
CA TYR A 661 -24.13 -5.30 -19.75
C TYR A 661 -23.40 -6.11 -20.81
N PHE A 662 -23.57 -7.43 -20.81
CA PHE A 662 -23.12 -8.26 -21.93
C PHE A 662 -24.09 -8.06 -23.09
N SER A 663 -23.55 -7.92 -24.30
CA SER A 663 -24.25 -7.53 -25.53
C SER A 663 -25.30 -8.53 -26.05
N GLU A 664 -25.53 -9.64 -25.36
CA GLU A 664 -26.38 -10.73 -25.83
C GLU A 664 -27.81 -10.72 -25.28
N GLY A 665 -28.21 -9.69 -24.51
CA GLY A 665 -29.61 -9.50 -24.11
C GLY A 665 -30.23 -10.60 -23.23
N LYS A 666 -29.43 -11.52 -22.68
CA LYS A 666 -29.87 -12.59 -21.78
C LYS A 666 -29.67 -12.22 -20.31
N LYS A 667 -30.74 -12.43 -19.53
CA LYS A 667 -30.98 -11.90 -18.18
C LYS A 667 -30.41 -12.83 -17.10
N HIS A 668 -29.32 -12.45 -16.44
CA HIS A 668 -28.80 -13.20 -15.30
C HIS A 668 -28.24 -12.27 -14.21
N ARG A 669 -28.72 -12.35 -12.96
CA ARG A 669 -27.92 -12.02 -11.77
C ARG A 669 -27.98 -13.12 -10.72
N CYS A 670 -26.82 -13.67 -10.38
CA CYS A 670 -26.71 -14.30 -9.06
C CYS A 670 -26.82 -13.20 -8.00
N MET A 671 -27.37 -13.53 -6.83
CA MET A 671 -27.03 -12.85 -5.57
C MET A 671 -25.53 -13.03 -5.20
N GLY A 672 -24.63 -13.17 -6.18
CA GLY A 672 -23.21 -13.44 -6.00
C GLY A 672 -22.30 -13.29 -7.24
N SER A 673 -22.76 -12.78 -8.39
CA SER A 673 -21.93 -12.73 -9.62
C SER A 673 -21.08 -11.46 -9.75
N VAL A 674 -21.19 -10.53 -8.81
CA VAL A 674 -20.25 -9.43 -8.64
C VAL A 674 -19.82 -9.47 -7.16
N PRO A 675 -18.61 -9.06 -6.79
CA PRO A 675 -18.28 -8.72 -5.40
C PRO A 675 -19.25 -7.72 -4.72
N THR A 676 -20.29 -7.27 -5.43
CA THR A 676 -21.23 -6.20 -5.12
C THR A 676 -22.72 -6.60 -5.17
N SER A 677 -23.09 -7.88 -5.14
CA SER A 677 -24.43 -8.22 -4.59
C SER A 677 -24.33 -8.14 -3.07
N GLY A 678 -24.04 -6.92 -2.59
CA GLY A 678 -24.07 -6.59 -1.18
C GLY A 678 -25.51 -6.68 -0.74
N ILE A 679 -25.83 -7.65 0.10
CA ILE A 679 -26.93 -7.49 1.03
C ILE A 679 -26.38 -6.49 2.03
N TYR A 680 -26.76 -5.22 1.93
CA TYR A 680 -26.24 -4.17 2.81
C TYR A 680 -26.87 -4.33 4.21
N ASP A 681 -26.15 -3.94 5.26
CA ASP A 681 -26.48 -4.25 6.66
C ASP A 681 -26.75 -5.75 6.87
N THR A 682 -25.89 -6.62 6.33
CA THR A 682 -25.99 -8.09 6.47
C THR A 682 -26.28 -8.55 7.89
N TYR A 683 -25.80 -7.80 8.89
CA TYR A 683 -26.01 -8.15 10.29
C TYR A 683 -27.44 -7.99 10.78
N GLY A 684 -28.22 -7.09 10.18
CA GLY A 684 -29.67 -7.05 10.39
C GLY A 684 -30.35 -8.15 9.59
N ASN A 685 -29.89 -8.37 8.37
CA ASN A 685 -30.58 -9.20 7.39
C ASN A 685 -30.34 -10.70 7.53
N ILE A 686 -29.25 -11.12 8.18
CA ILE A 686 -28.90 -12.52 8.40
C ILE A 686 -28.04 -12.65 9.67
N ASP A 687 -28.34 -13.62 10.54
CA ASP A 687 -27.57 -13.86 11.77
C ASP A 687 -26.49 -14.94 11.58
N ALA A 688 -25.22 -14.55 11.76
CA ALA A 688 -24.07 -15.44 11.55
C ALA A 688 -24.02 -16.67 12.46
N LYS A 689 -24.72 -16.63 13.60
CA LYS A 689 -24.74 -17.71 14.58
C LYS A 689 -25.84 -18.70 14.31
N LYS A 690 -27.04 -18.24 13.98
CA LYS A 690 -28.21 -19.08 13.78
C LYS A 690 -29.19 -18.45 12.79
N GLY A 691 -29.98 -19.27 12.12
CA GLY A 691 -31.00 -18.77 11.23
C GLY A 691 -31.51 -19.82 10.27
N THR A 692 -32.42 -19.38 9.40
CA THR A 692 -32.93 -20.18 8.27
C THR A 692 -32.94 -19.31 7.02
N VAL A 693 -32.46 -19.85 5.91
CA VAL A 693 -32.67 -19.26 4.58
C VAL A 693 -33.55 -20.19 3.76
N SER A 694 -34.54 -19.65 3.08
CA SER A 694 -35.47 -20.40 2.25
C SER A 694 -35.59 -19.75 0.88
N PHE A 695 -35.67 -20.55 -0.18
CA PHE A 695 -35.93 -20.05 -1.52
C PHE A 695 -36.51 -21.12 -2.43
N TRP A 696 -37.20 -20.67 -3.48
CA TRP A 696 -37.67 -21.54 -4.54
C TRP A 696 -36.64 -21.69 -5.64
N ALA A 697 -36.48 -22.90 -6.18
CA ALA A 697 -35.56 -23.19 -7.26
C ALA A 697 -36.20 -24.10 -8.31
N LYS A 698 -35.99 -23.78 -9.59
CA LYS A 698 -36.41 -24.59 -10.73
C LYS A 698 -35.37 -24.54 -11.84
N ARG A 699 -35.22 -25.62 -12.60
CA ARG A 699 -34.33 -25.65 -13.77
C ARG A 699 -34.83 -24.67 -14.84
N ASP A 700 -33.94 -23.85 -15.39
CA ASP A 700 -34.25 -23.02 -16.55
C ASP A 700 -34.38 -23.92 -17.80
N PRO A 701 -35.57 -24.01 -18.43
CA PRO A 701 -35.77 -24.83 -19.62
C PRO A 701 -35.07 -24.27 -20.87
N GLN A 702 -34.69 -22.99 -20.89
CA GLN A 702 -34.04 -22.33 -22.03
C GLN A 702 -32.52 -22.55 -22.06
N VAL A 703 -31.93 -22.99 -20.93
CA VAL A 703 -30.50 -23.26 -20.81
C VAL A 703 -30.19 -24.69 -21.26
N LYS A 704 -29.76 -24.83 -22.51
CA LYS A 704 -29.40 -26.12 -23.13
C LYS A 704 -28.12 -26.75 -22.56
N ASN A 705 -27.22 -25.94 -22.01
CA ASN A 705 -25.91 -26.37 -21.48
C ASN A 705 -25.72 -25.90 -20.03
N GLU A 706 -26.39 -26.56 -19.07
CA GLU A 706 -26.00 -26.43 -17.66
C GLU A 706 -24.52 -26.84 -17.52
N SER A 707 -23.77 -26.09 -16.69
CA SER A 707 -22.31 -26.17 -16.46
C SER A 707 -21.70 -27.52 -16.78
N ARG A 708 -20.67 -27.56 -17.65
CA ARG A 708 -19.87 -28.76 -18.02
C ARG A 708 -19.01 -29.34 -16.89
N TYR A 709 -19.13 -28.82 -15.66
CA TYR A 709 -18.32 -29.22 -14.51
C TYR A 709 -18.77 -30.57 -13.92
N LYS A 710 -18.06 -31.64 -14.26
CA LYS A 710 -18.21 -32.98 -13.63
C LYS A 710 -17.74 -32.95 -12.18
N GLY A 711 -18.65 -32.63 -11.26
CA GLY A 711 -18.37 -32.69 -9.82
C GLY A 711 -18.10 -34.13 -9.37
N ASN A 712 -16.87 -34.43 -8.96
CA ASN A 712 -16.55 -35.73 -8.36
C ASN A 712 -17.09 -35.78 -6.92
N LYS A 713 -18.04 -36.65 -6.62
CA LYS A 713 -18.66 -36.79 -5.28
C LYS A 713 -17.65 -37.00 -4.12
N LYS A 714 -16.48 -37.58 -4.39
CA LYS A 714 -15.43 -37.81 -3.38
C LYS A 714 -14.52 -36.59 -3.16
N THR A 715 -14.47 -35.64 -4.11
CA THR A 715 -13.48 -34.56 -4.13
C THR A 715 -14.05 -33.18 -4.49
N SER A 716 -15.35 -33.04 -4.77
CA SER A 716 -16.02 -31.79 -5.15
C SER A 716 -15.81 -30.69 -4.11
N TRP A 717 -15.94 -31.05 -2.83
CA TRP A 717 -15.63 -30.21 -1.69
C TRP A 717 -14.12 -30.02 -1.46
N LYS A 718 -13.26 -30.91 -1.99
CA LYS A 718 -11.78 -30.86 -1.90
C LYS A 718 -11.10 -30.05 -3.01
N ASN A 719 -11.67 -29.93 -4.21
CA ASN A 719 -10.99 -29.35 -5.39
C ASN A 719 -11.40 -27.91 -5.76
N ILE A 720 -11.68 -27.04 -4.77
CA ILE A 720 -12.17 -25.65 -4.98
C ILE A 720 -11.11 -24.69 -5.57
N GLY A 721 -10.10 -25.14 -6.32
CA GLY A 721 -9.04 -24.23 -6.79
C GLY A 721 -8.07 -24.67 -7.87
N THR A 722 -8.42 -25.62 -8.74
CA THR A 722 -7.58 -26.01 -9.88
C THR A 722 -8.29 -25.72 -11.21
N GLY A 723 -7.71 -24.81 -12.01
CA GLY A 723 -7.90 -24.69 -13.47
C GLY A 723 -9.24 -24.19 -13.99
N ASP A 724 -10.33 -24.90 -13.69
CA ASP A 724 -11.62 -24.77 -14.38
C ASP A 724 -12.73 -24.17 -13.50
N ARG A 725 -12.38 -23.73 -12.29
CA ARG A 725 -13.30 -22.97 -11.43
C ARG A 725 -12.99 -21.48 -11.57
N PRO A 726 -13.99 -20.59 -11.52
CA PRO A 726 -13.75 -19.24 -11.03
C PRO A 726 -12.98 -19.38 -9.72
N THR A 727 -11.87 -18.67 -9.54
CA THR A 727 -11.12 -18.66 -8.29
C THR A 727 -12.05 -18.21 -7.16
N LEU A 728 -12.72 -19.17 -6.51
CA LEU A 728 -13.66 -18.93 -5.43
C LEU A 728 -12.81 -18.65 -4.20
N PHE A 729 -12.74 -17.37 -3.83
CA PHE A 729 -12.09 -16.92 -2.61
C PHE A 729 -12.59 -17.74 -1.39
N TYR A 730 -11.69 -18.11 -0.49
CA TYR A 730 -11.97 -18.85 0.74
C TYR A 730 -12.63 -17.95 1.79
N THR A 731 -13.90 -17.61 1.54
CA THR A 731 -14.68 -16.71 2.38
C THR A 731 -15.50 -17.54 3.38
N PRO A 732 -15.35 -17.32 4.70
CA PRO A 732 -16.20 -17.95 5.71
C PRO A 732 -17.68 -17.61 5.50
N GLY A 733 -18.56 -18.47 6.03
CA GLY A 733 -20.01 -18.32 6.02
C GLY A 733 -20.75 -19.47 5.31
N LEU A 734 -22.02 -19.27 4.98
CA LEU A 734 -22.93 -20.28 4.44
C LEU A 734 -22.93 -20.28 2.90
N ARG A 735 -22.82 -21.46 2.29
CA ARG A 735 -22.86 -21.66 0.84
C ARG A 735 -23.84 -22.75 0.47
N ILE A 736 -24.57 -22.55 -0.60
CA ILE A 736 -25.52 -23.54 -1.13
C ILE A 736 -25.24 -23.70 -2.61
N TYR A 737 -24.96 -24.92 -3.04
CA TYR A 737 -24.60 -25.32 -4.40
C TYR A 737 -25.58 -26.35 -4.95
N ARG A 738 -25.98 -26.16 -6.20
CA ARG A 738 -26.71 -27.17 -6.99
C ARG A 738 -25.78 -27.67 -8.09
N CYS A 739 -25.46 -28.96 -8.08
CA CYS A 739 -24.66 -29.62 -9.12
C CYS A 739 -25.59 -30.47 -10.01
N PRO A 740 -25.54 -30.30 -11.35
CA PRO A 740 -26.44 -31.01 -12.26
C PRO A 740 -26.09 -32.51 -12.36
N ASP A 741 -27.01 -33.27 -12.96
CA ASP A 741 -26.80 -34.67 -13.34
C ASP A 741 -25.74 -34.80 -14.45
N TRP A 742 -25.03 -35.92 -14.44
CA TRP A 742 -24.02 -36.31 -15.42
C TRP A 742 -24.36 -37.67 -16.04
N SER A 743 -23.79 -37.96 -17.21
CA SER A 743 -23.98 -39.23 -17.93
C SER A 743 -23.72 -40.48 -17.05
N ASP A 744 -22.85 -40.33 -16.06
CA ASP A 744 -22.33 -41.39 -15.19
C ASP A 744 -22.63 -41.18 -13.69
N ALA A 745 -23.29 -40.08 -13.29
CA ALA A 745 -23.60 -39.83 -11.88
C ALA A 745 -24.81 -38.90 -11.69
N PRO A 746 -25.70 -39.19 -10.73
CA PRO A 746 -26.76 -38.24 -10.37
C PRO A 746 -26.17 -36.99 -9.70
N GLY A 747 -26.82 -35.86 -9.97
CA GLY A 747 -26.54 -34.55 -9.39
C GLY A 747 -26.80 -34.51 -7.89
N TYR A 748 -26.51 -33.37 -7.27
CA TYR A 748 -26.62 -33.19 -5.82
C TYR A 748 -26.77 -31.72 -5.42
N ILE A 749 -27.38 -31.50 -4.27
CA ILE A 749 -27.29 -30.24 -3.54
C ILE A 749 -26.16 -30.37 -2.52
N GLU A 750 -25.30 -29.37 -2.46
CA GLU A 750 -24.20 -29.27 -1.51
C GLU A 750 -24.35 -27.98 -0.69
N VAL A 751 -24.51 -28.11 0.62
CA VAL A 751 -24.50 -26.98 1.56
C VAL A 751 -23.17 -27.01 2.29
N ILE A 752 -22.49 -25.87 2.37
CA ILE A 752 -21.21 -25.73 3.05
C ILE A 752 -21.30 -24.56 4.01
N TYR A 753 -21.20 -24.81 5.30
CA TYR A 753 -20.88 -23.77 6.28
C TYR A 753 -19.37 -23.76 6.53
N ILE A 754 -18.69 -22.68 6.16
CA ILE A 754 -17.26 -22.49 6.38
C ILE A 754 -17.08 -21.62 7.62
N ASP A 755 -16.50 -22.15 8.68
CA ASP A 755 -16.26 -21.36 9.88
C ASP A 755 -14.95 -20.54 9.80
N LYS A 756 -14.71 -19.71 10.83
CA LYS A 756 -13.71 -18.64 10.82
C LYS A 756 -12.24 -19.05 10.96
N PHE A 757 -11.89 -20.17 11.60
CA PHE A 757 -10.53 -20.41 12.10
C PHE A 757 -9.83 -21.66 11.53
N GLY A 758 -9.60 -21.71 10.21
CA GLY A 758 -8.99 -22.87 9.54
C GLY A 758 -7.50 -22.80 9.27
N LYS A 759 -6.81 -23.95 9.34
CA LYS A 759 -5.37 -24.10 9.02
C LYS A 759 -5.09 -24.39 7.54
N GLY A 760 -6.09 -24.36 6.68
CA GLY A 760 -5.92 -24.61 5.25
C GLY A 760 -7.25 -24.65 4.51
N LYS A 761 -7.19 -24.98 3.22
CA LYS A 761 -8.32 -25.01 2.27
C LYS A 761 -9.46 -25.96 2.67
N HIS A 762 -9.29 -26.82 3.69
CA HIS A 762 -10.21 -27.95 3.92
C HIS A 762 -10.62 -28.26 5.37
N ASP A 763 -10.02 -27.68 6.41
CA ASP A 763 -10.22 -28.21 7.77
C ASP A 763 -11.45 -27.64 8.50
N ASN A 764 -12.12 -26.65 7.90
CA ASN A 764 -13.10 -25.80 8.59
C ASN A 764 -14.46 -25.66 7.90
N LYS A 765 -14.95 -26.76 7.35
CA LYS A 765 -16.21 -26.79 6.62
C LYS A 765 -17.13 -27.87 7.17
N HIS A 766 -18.40 -27.52 7.28
CA HIS A 766 -19.49 -28.40 7.65
C HIS A 766 -20.33 -28.57 6.40
N VAL A 767 -20.32 -29.78 5.86
CA VAL A 767 -20.85 -30.06 4.52
C VAL A 767 -22.06 -30.97 4.64
N ILE A 768 -23.11 -30.64 3.92
CA ILE A 768 -24.22 -31.54 3.60
C ILE A 768 -24.15 -31.78 2.10
N GLN A 769 -24.19 -33.04 1.68
CA GLN A 769 -24.32 -33.38 0.27
C GLN A 769 -25.43 -34.40 0.13
N VAL A 770 -26.50 -34.02 -0.56
CA VAL A 770 -27.69 -34.86 -0.74
C VAL A 770 -27.90 -35.10 -2.23
N PRO A 771 -28.11 -36.37 -2.66
CA PRO A 771 -28.49 -36.66 -4.03
C PRO A 771 -29.69 -35.83 -4.45
N PHE A 772 -29.57 -35.18 -5.59
CA PHE A 772 -30.59 -34.29 -6.12
C PHE A 772 -30.65 -34.52 -7.62
N ASN A 773 -31.26 -35.64 -7.96
CA ASN A 773 -31.45 -36.11 -9.33
C ASN A 773 -32.26 -35.07 -10.10
N LYS A 774 -31.98 -34.92 -11.42
CA LYS A 774 -32.68 -34.10 -12.40
C LYS A 774 -33.90 -33.37 -11.81
N ILE A 775 -33.72 -32.09 -11.47
CA ILE A 775 -34.88 -31.19 -11.43
C ILE A 775 -35.59 -31.40 -12.77
N GLN A 776 -36.81 -31.92 -12.72
CA GLN A 776 -37.68 -31.94 -13.89
C GLN A 776 -37.78 -30.49 -14.36
N GLN A 777 -37.54 -30.23 -15.64
CA GLN A 777 -37.40 -28.88 -16.24
C GLN A 777 -38.52 -27.89 -15.84
N LYS A 778 -39.65 -28.40 -15.36
CA LYS A 778 -40.85 -27.63 -15.03
C LYS A 778 -41.21 -27.58 -13.53
N LYS A 779 -40.57 -28.38 -12.66
CA LYS A 779 -40.94 -28.48 -11.23
C LYS A 779 -40.16 -27.48 -10.36
N TRP A 780 -40.90 -26.74 -9.54
CA TRP A 780 -40.36 -25.91 -8.47
C TRP A 780 -40.06 -26.76 -7.23
N TYR A 781 -38.93 -26.47 -6.60
CA TYR A 781 -38.51 -27.06 -5.33
C TYR A 781 -38.32 -25.94 -4.31
N HIS A 782 -38.82 -26.15 -3.11
CA HIS A 782 -38.53 -25.27 -1.98
C HIS A 782 -37.30 -25.79 -1.25
N ILE A 783 -36.25 -24.99 -1.20
CA ILE A 783 -34.99 -25.33 -0.52
C ILE A 783 -34.88 -24.46 0.71
N ALA A 784 -34.74 -25.08 1.88
CA ALA A 784 -34.45 -24.37 3.13
C ALA A 784 -33.18 -24.91 3.79
N VAL A 785 -32.35 -24.01 4.30
CA VAL A 785 -31.14 -24.34 5.04
C VAL A 785 -31.19 -23.66 6.40
N ALA A 786 -31.12 -24.46 7.45
CA ALA A 786 -31.13 -24.00 8.82
C ALA A 786 -29.76 -24.25 9.48
N TRP A 787 -29.26 -23.29 10.25
CA TRP A 787 -27.99 -23.42 10.98
C TRP A 787 -28.08 -22.89 12.41
N ASP A 788 -27.25 -23.44 13.28
CA ASP A 788 -26.97 -22.94 14.62
C ASP A 788 -25.56 -23.36 15.03
N THR A 789 -24.66 -22.40 15.16
CA THR A 789 -23.24 -22.63 15.44
C THR A 789 -22.97 -23.02 16.89
N ASP A 790 -23.79 -22.56 17.84
CA ASP A 790 -23.67 -22.93 19.25
C ASP A 790 -24.11 -24.39 19.45
N LYS A 791 -25.20 -24.80 18.79
CA LYS A 791 -25.67 -26.20 18.80
C LYS A 791 -24.96 -27.10 17.78
N ARG A 792 -24.12 -26.52 16.91
CA ARG A 792 -23.41 -27.20 15.81
C ARG A 792 -24.36 -27.93 14.86
N ILE A 793 -25.43 -27.24 14.46
CA ILE A 793 -26.46 -27.73 13.56
C ILE A 793 -26.28 -27.07 12.19
N LEU A 794 -26.29 -27.88 11.15
CA LEU A 794 -26.54 -27.46 9.77
C LEU A 794 -27.47 -28.50 9.17
N GLN A 795 -28.62 -28.06 8.66
CA GLN A 795 -29.68 -28.91 8.14
C GLN A 795 -30.15 -28.41 6.78
N LEU A 796 -30.48 -29.34 5.88
CA LEU A 796 -31.02 -29.07 4.55
C LEU A 796 -32.41 -29.69 4.43
N TYR A 797 -33.37 -28.88 4.00
CA TYR A 797 -34.74 -29.27 3.73
C TYR A 797 -35.06 -29.08 2.24
N ILE A 798 -35.80 -30.02 1.67
CA ILE A 798 -36.34 -29.94 0.31
C ILE A 798 -37.83 -30.24 0.37
N ASP A 799 -38.65 -29.33 -0.16
CA ASP A 799 -40.12 -29.38 -0.12
C ASP A 799 -40.64 -29.64 1.30
N GLY A 800 -39.98 -29.01 2.29
CA GLY A 800 -40.32 -29.10 3.72
C GLY A 800 -39.84 -30.37 4.44
N LYS A 801 -39.25 -31.34 3.73
CA LYS A 801 -38.69 -32.56 4.32
C LYS A 801 -37.21 -32.38 4.63
N LEU A 802 -36.76 -32.76 5.84
CA LEU A 802 -35.33 -32.82 6.19
C LEU A 802 -34.65 -33.91 5.37
N VAL A 803 -33.65 -33.53 4.55
CA VAL A 803 -32.94 -34.45 3.65
C VAL A 803 -31.46 -34.64 3.98
N GLY A 804 -30.88 -33.79 4.84
CA GLY A 804 -29.49 -33.94 5.25
C GLY A 804 -29.12 -33.09 6.47
N THR A 805 -28.12 -33.55 7.23
CA THR A 805 -27.54 -32.85 8.38
C THR A 805 -26.03 -32.97 8.32
N ALA A 806 -25.29 -31.90 8.64
CA ALA A 806 -23.83 -31.98 8.68
C ALA A 806 -23.33 -32.65 9.96
N GLU A 807 -22.18 -33.31 9.88
CA GLU A 807 -21.50 -33.83 11.06
C GLU A 807 -21.07 -32.67 11.99
N LYS A 808 -21.38 -32.82 13.29
CA LYS A 808 -21.03 -31.82 14.32
C LYS A 808 -19.50 -31.63 14.44
N GLY A 809 -18.74 -32.71 14.29
CA GLY A 809 -17.31 -32.77 14.57
C GLY A 809 -16.96 -32.51 16.05
N ASN A 810 -15.67 -32.59 16.37
CA ASN A 810 -15.18 -32.51 17.76
C ASN A 810 -14.79 -31.10 18.21
N ARG A 811 -14.90 -30.09 17.36
CA ARG A 811 -14.51 -28.71 17.64
C ARG A 811 -15.72 -27.76 17.64
N PRO A 812 -15.67 -26.64 18.39
CA PRO A 812 -16.68 -25.59 18.27
C PRO A 812 -16.76 -25.04 16.84
N TRP A 813 -17.96 -24.64 16.42
CA TRP A 813 -18.15 -23.93 15.16
C TRP A 813 -17.97 -22.43 15.45
N TYR A 814 -17.04 -21.79 14.75
CA TYR A 814 -16.70 -20.40 15.02
C TYR A 814 -17.43 -19.46 14.04
N PRO A 815 -18.53 -18.82 14.45
CA PRO A 815 -19.29 -17.94 13.57
C PRO A 815 -18.42 -16.79 13.08
N PHE A 816 -18.56 -16.49 11.79
CA PHE A 816 -17.95 -15.35 11.14
C PHE A 816 -18.98 -14.22 11.09
N ALA A 817 -18.73 -13.10 11.78
CA ALA A 817 -19.66 -11.96 11.71
C ALA A 817 -19.82 -11.51 10.25
N TRP A 818 -21.06 -11.30 9.82
CA TRP A 818 -21.37 -11.17 8.39
C TRP A 818 -21.23 -9.77 7.81
N ASP A 819 -20.84 -8.78 8.61
CA ASP A 819 -20.46 -7.44 8.15
C ASP A 819 -18.95 -7.39 7.89
N GLN A 820 -18.55 -7.12 6.65
CA GLN A 820 -17.14 -6.99 6.28
C GLN A 820 -16.62 -5.55 6.27
N GLY A 821 -17.41 -4.54 6.67
CA GLY A 821 -16.93 -3.16 6.77
C GLY A 821 -16.20 -2.68 5.51
N GLY A 822 -16.74 -3.01 4.34
CA GLY A 822 -16.13 -2.70 3.04
C GLY A 822 -15.08 -3.71 2.58
N PHE A 823 -15.45 -4.50 1.57
CA PHE A 823 -14.57 -5.09 0.54
C PHE A 823 -13.64 -6.31 0.78
N ASN A 824 -13.55 -7.11 -0.29
CA ASN A 824 -12.60 -8.16 -0.68
C ASN A 824 -12.63 -9.59 -0.11
N LEU A 825 -13.26 -9.88 1.03
CA LEU A 825 -13.44 -11.28 1.45
C LEU A 825 -14.81 -11.82 1.08
N GLY A 826 -15.51 -11.20 0.12
CA GLY A 826 -16.79 -11.62 -0.44
C GLY A 826 -17.94 -11.79 0.55
N HIS A 827 -19.16 -11.90 0.03
CA HIS A 827 -20.33 -12.07 0.89
C HIS A 827 -20.27 -13.40 1.65
N PRO A 828 -20.57 -13.43 2.96
CA PRO A 828 -20.48 -14.65 3.77
C PRO A 828 -21.69 -15.57 3.62
N LEU A 829 -22.85 -15.05 3.20
CA LEU A 829 -23.90 -15.89 2.60
C LEU A 829 -23.71 -15.95 1.09
N ARG A 830 -23.54 -17.13 0.50
CA ARG A 830 -23.51 -17.31 -0.95
C ARG A 830 -24.46 -18.40 -1.38
N VAL A 831 -25.64 -18.01 -1.84
CA VAL A 831 -26.56 -18.92 -2.53
C VAL A 831 -26.14 -18.97 -4.02
N THR A 832 -25.35 -19.97 -4.41
CA THR A 832 -24.77 -20.08 -5.76
C THR A 832 -25.26 -21.34 -6.46
N THR A 833 -26.04 -21.18 -7.52
CA THR A 833 -26.33 -22.28 -8.46
C THR A 833 -25.21 -22.30 -9.49
N VAL A 834 -24.56 -23.46 -9.68
CA VAL A 834 -23.39 -23.58 -10.58
C VAL A 834 -23.83 -24.17 -11.91
N ASP A 835 -24.44 -23.36 -12.75
CA ASP A 835 -24.99 -23.79 -14.03
C ASP A 835 -24.40 -23.07 -15.26
N HIS A 836 -23.43 -22.18 -15.06
CA HIS A 836 -22.55 -21.67 -16.12
C HIS A 836 -21.11 -21.60 -15.60
N GLY A 837 -20.11 -21.81 -16.47
CA GLY A 837 -18.68 -21.69 -16.13
C GLY A 837 -18.25 -20.36 -15.50
N ALA A 838 -19.16 -19.38 -15.41
CA ALA A 838 -19.19 -18.30 -14.45
C ALA A 838 -20.61 -18.20 -13.84
N CYS A 839 -20.73 -18.08 -12.51
CA CYS A 839 -21.96 -18.08 -11.71
C CYS A 839 -23.23 -17.47 -12.36
N SER A 840 -24.21 -18.30 -12.75
CA SER A 840 -25.69 -18.06 -12.89
C SER A 840 -26.34 -19.31 -13.48
N LEU A 841 -27.66 -19.57 -13.47
CA LEU A 841 -28.79 -19.35 -12.53
C LEU A 841 -29.87 -20.42 -12.84
N SER A 842 -30.23 -21.28 -11.87
CA SER A 842 -31.59 -21.86 -11.90
C SER A 842 -32.60 -20.71 -11.77
N LEU A 843 -33.83 -20.85 -12.27
CA LEU A 843 -34.90 -19.92 -11.90
C LEU A 843 -35.03 -19.91 -10.38
N ARG A 844 -35.00 -18.72 -9.77
CA ARG A 844 -35.26 -18.52 -8.35
C ARG A 844 -36.37 -17.51 -8.24
N ASP A 845 -37.39 -17.84 -7.47
CA ASP A 845 -38.58 -16.99 -7.35
C ASP A 845 -38.47 -16.12 -6.11
N GLU A 846 -38.52 -16.72 -4.92
CA GLU A 846 -38.51 -15.94 -3.69
C GLU A 846 -37.31 -16.29 -2.82
N PHE A 847 -36.83 -15.31 -2.05
CA PHE A 847 -35.78 -15.49 -1.04
C PHE A 847 -36.24 -14.94 0.30
N TYR A 848 -36.09 -15.78 1.33
CA TYR A 848 -36.38 -15.45 2.73
C TYR A 848 -35.17 -15.71 3.60
N SER A 849 -34.98 -14.86 4.62
CA SER A 849 -34.01 -15.05 5.70
C SER A 849 -34.69 -14.85 7.04
N PHE A 850 -34.39 -15.72 8.01
CA PHE A 850 -34.96 -15.71 9.37
C PHE A 850 -33.84 -15.69 10.41
N ASN A 851 -34.04 -14.98 11.53
CA ASN A 851 -33.11 -14.95 12.68
C ASN A 851 -33.20 -16.17 13.61
N LYS A 852 -34.01 -17.17 13.25
CA LYS A 852 -34.21 -18.39 14.02
C LYS A 852 -34.15 -19.64 13.13
N ILE A 853 -33.87 -20.77 13.76
CA ILE A 853 -34.05 -22.08 13.14
C ILE A 853 -35.56 -22.34 13.06
N LEU A 854 -36.11 -22.41 11.86
CA LEU A 854 -37.50 -22.78 11.67
C LEU A 854 -37.68 -24.29 11.90
N THR A 855 -38.80 -24.67 12.49
CA THR A 855 -39.20 -26.08 12.58
C THR A 855 -39.60 -26.61 11.20
N ALA A 856 -39.69 -27.94 11.05
CA ALA A 856 -40.20 -28.53 9.81
C ALA A 856 -41.63 -28.03 9.48
N ASP A 857 -42.48 -27.86 10.50
CA ASP A 857 -43.84 -27.35 10.34
C ASP A 857 -43.86 -25.87 9.93
N GLU A 858 -42.97 -25.04 10.48
CA GLU A 858 -42.82 -23.64 10.07
C GLU A 858 -42.31 -23.51 8.63
N ILE A 859 -41.36 -24.37 8.22
CA ILE A 859 -40.87 -24.46 6.84
C ILE A 859 -41.99 -24.92 5.91
N ASN A 860 -42.80 -25.91 6.33
CA ASN A 860 -43.97 -26.36 5.58
C ASN A 860 -45.05 -25.29 5.49
N LYS A 861 -45.29 -24.52 6.55
CA LYS A 861 -46.24 -23.41 6.53
C LYS A 861 -45.79 -22.33 5.56
N ASN A 862 -44.50 -21.97 5.56
CA ASN A 862 -43.93 -21.04 4.60
C ASN A 862 -44.08 -21.57 3.15
N LEU A 863 -43.77 -22.85 2.92
CA LEU A 863 -43.98 -23.54 1.65
C LEU A 863 -45.44 -23.41 1.14
N GLN A 864 -46.44 -23.45 2.03
CA GLN A 864 -47.85 -23.31 1.65
C GLN A 864 -48.28 -21.86 1.43
N LEU A 865 -47.70 -20.89 2.15
CA LEU A 865 -48.02 -19.47 1.96
C LEU A 865 -47.55 -18.92 0.60
N ALA A 866 -46.57 -19.57 -0.01
CA ALA A 866 -46.04 -19.23 -1.33
C ALA A 866 -46.68 -20.01 -2.49
N LYS A 867 -47.58 -20.98 -2.20
CA LYS A 867 -48.38 -21.70 -3.21
C LYS A 867 -49.74 -21.03 -3.35
#